data_AF-A0A6A2YE84-F1
#
_entry.id   AF-A0A6A2YE84-F1
#
_cell.length_a   1.000
_cell.length_b   1.000
_cell.length_c   1.000
_cell.angle_alpha   90.00
_cell.angle_beta   90.00
_cell.angle_gamma   90.00
#
_symmetry.space_group_name_H-M   'P 1'
#
loop_
_entity.id
_entity.type
_entity.pdbx_description
1 polymer ?
#
loop_
_entity_poly.entity_id
_entity_poly.type
_entity_poly.pdbx_seq_one_letter_code
_entity_poly.pdbx_strand_id
1 'polypeptide(L)'
;MGSMDQPLSSLFVEGAVRADGESFAETVWQHKYSVSNDSSIAPGGGSGGTVLLFLHTLTLGESAILSSVGGYGSPKGGGGGGGGRIHFHWSDIPIGDLYHPIARVKGSIYSSGGFGRNESGCGENGTVTGKACPKGLYGTFCVECPVGTYKNVSGSDSSLCHPCPAWELPRRAIYTAVRGGIAETPCPYKCISSRYHMPHCHTALEELIYTFGGPWLFCCLLVGLLILLALVLSVARMKFVGVDELPGPAPTQHGSQIDHSFPFLESLNEVLETNRAEESQSHVHRMYFMGPNTFSEPWHLPHTPPEEIKEIVHEGAYNMFVDEINAIAAYQWWEGAIYTILSILAYPLAWSWQQWRRRMRLQQLREFVRSEYDHACLRSCRSRALYEGLKVSATSDLMLAYVDFFLGGDEKRPDLPPLLPQRFPMAIIFGGDGSYMAPFSLQNDNILTSLMSQSMPPTTWYRLVAGLNAQLRLVCRGQLRVTFQPVLRWLETHANPALRIYGVCIRLAWFQAAPNGYHQYGLLVSSVEEEREPVNTDGGVQAELLSSVKTTDMQNESGFLREVLLTQGHQSSEGFARRKRGYRRLIDTNSIQMLEEKREMFYLLSFIVHNTKPVGHQDLVGLVISMLLLGDFSLVLLTFLLLYSISLLDVFLVLFILPLGILLPFPAGINALFSHGPRRSAGLARFYALWNITSLVNVVVAFLCGYIHYKSQSSSSKWIPNLQPWNINMDESEWWIFPVGLVLCKLLQSPLINWYIANLEIQDRTLYSNDFDQFWQ
;
A
#
# COMPACT_ATOMS: atom_id res chain seq x y z
N MET A 1 -11.78 -10.28 78.94
CA MET A 1 -12.27 -11.61 78.55
C MET A 1 -11.09 -12.41 78.01
N GLY A 2 -10.93 -13.65 78.47
CA GLY A 2 -9.70 -14.43 78.26
C GLY A 2 -8.52 -13.93 79.11
N SER A 3 -7.38 -14.63 79.01
CA SER A 3 -6.09 -14.23 79.59
C SER A 3 -4.96 -14.41 78.57
N MET A 4 -3.74 -13.96 78.90
CA MET A 4 -2.57 -14.21 78.05
C MET A 4 -2.25 -15.71 77.92
N ASP A 5 -2.41 -16.48 79.00
CA ASP A 5 -2.11 -17.93 79.01
C ASP A 5 -3.24 -18.75 78.37
N GLN A 6 -4.48 -18.26 78.43
CA GLN A 6 -5.68 -18.92 77.89
C GLN A 6 -6.56 -17.91 77.12
N PRO A 7 -6.15 -17.54 75.88
CA PRO A 7 -6.94 -16.69 75.02
C PRO A 7 -8.15 -17.43 74.44
N LEU A 8 -9.23 -16.70 74.17
CA LEU A 8 -10.42 -17.26 73.52
C LEU A 8 -10.10 -17.69 72.07
N SER A 9 -10.60 -18.84 71.63
CA SER A 9 -10.39 -19.33 70.26
C SER A 9 -11.14 -18.49 69.22
N SER A 10 -12.39 -18.13 69.49
CA SER A 10 -13.17 -17.23 68.65
C SER A 10 -14.20 -16.48 69.49
N LEU A 11 -14.46 -15.22 69.13
CA LEU A 11 -15.53 -14.42 69.72
C LEU A 11 -16.48 -13.96 68.61
N PHE A 12 -17.71 -14.44 68.66
CA PHE A 12 -18.79 -13.99 67.77
C PHE A 12 -19.74 -13.07 68.53
N VAL A 13 -20.00 -11.89 67.95
CA VAL A 13 -20.85 -10.87 68.57
C VAL A 13 -21.97 -10.51 67.60
N GLU A 14 -23.22 -10.73 68.02
CA GLU A 14 -24.44 -10.29 67.29
C GLU A 14 -25.13 -9.09 67.97
N GLY A 15 -24.93 -8.92 69.28
CA GLY A 15 -25.48 -7.85 70.10
C GLY A 15 -24.51 -6.67 70.26
N ALA A 16 -24.31 -6.19 71.48
CA ALA A 16 -23.41 -5.06 71.73
C ALA A 16 -22.33 -5.37 72.76
N VAL A 17 -21.09 -4.96 72.48
CA VAL A 17 -20.00 -4.87 73.44
C VAL A 17 -19.77 -3.40 73.73
N ARG A 18 -20.16 -2.97 74.93
CA ARG A 18 -20.16 -1.57 75.34
C ARG A 18 -19.19 -1.35 76.51
N ALA A 19 -18.26 -0.44 76.30
CA ALA A 19 -17.46 0.18 77.35
C ALA A 19 -17.97 1.61 77.61
N ASP A 20 -19.26 1.85 77.34
CA ASP A 20 -19.84 3.18 77.32
C ASP A 20 -19.98 3.76 78.73
N GLY A 21 -19.89 5.08 78.82
CA GLY A 21 -20.19 5.83 80.03
C GLY A 21 -21.69 5.99 80.25
N GLU A 22 -22.12 5.99 81.51
CA GLU A 22 -23.52 6.20 81.85
C GLU A 22 -23.93 7.63 81.48
N SER A 23 -25.00 7.74 80.70
CA SER A 23 -25.59 9.04 80.32
C SER A 23 -26.66 9.43 81.32
N PHE A 24 -26.88 10.73 81.51
CA PHE A 24 -28.01 11.19 82.31
C PHE A 24 -29.33 10.72 81.66
N ALA A 25 -29.91 9.66 82.20
CA ALA A 25 -31.26 9.26 81.86
C ALA A 25 -32.22 10.21 82.59
N GLU A 26 -33.06 10.91 81.83
CA GLU A 26 -34.22 11.61 82.36
C GLU A 26 -35.20 10.54 82.86
N THR A 27 -34.91 9.97 84.03
CA THR A 27 -35.78 9.00 84.69
C THR A 27 -37.01 9.76 85.15
N VAL A 28 -38.09 9.63 84.39
CA VAL A 28 -39.44 10.09 84.73
C VAL A 28 -39.90 9.37 86.00
N TRP A 29 -39.49 9.86 87.16
CA TRP A 29 -40.18 9.60 88.41
C TRP A 29 -41.24 10.68 88.58
N GLN A 30 -42.48 10.35 88.17
CA GLN A 30 -43.66 11.04 88.69
C GLN A 30 -43.76 10.76 90.19
N HIS A 31 -43.10 11.56 91.02
CA HIS A 31 -43.54 11.78 92.39
C HIS A 31 -43.62 13.27 92.67
N LYS A 32 -44.86 13.76 92.65
CA LYS A 32 -45.28 15.07 93.12
C LYS A 32 -44.76 15.31 94.55
N TYR A 33 -44.34 16.54 94.78
CA TYR A 33 -43.96 17.20 96.04
C TYR A 33 -42.51 17.03 96.51
N SER A 34 -41.65 17.91 95.99
CA SER A 34 -40.77 18.68 96.86
C SER A 34 -40.58 20.09 96.31
N VAL A 35 -40.73 21.05 97.21
CA VAL A 35 -40.58 22.49 97.00
C VAL A 35 -39.09 22.80 96.82
N SER A 36 -38.84 23.74 95.90
CA SER A 36 -37.56 24.28 95.46
C SER A 36 -36.65 24.77 96.59
N ASN A 37 -35.39 24.31 96.57
CA ASN A 37 -34.22 25.10 96.91
C ASN A 37 -33.24 25.04 95.73
N ASP A 38 -32.91 26.21 95.19
CA ASP A 38 -32.09 26.46 94.00
C ASP A 38 -30.60 26.21 94.22
N SER A 39 -30.20 24.94 94.24
CA SER A 39 -28.81 24.54 93.93
C SER A 39 -28.79 23.08 93.46
N SER A 40 -29.47 22.77 92.34
CA SER A 40 -29.35 21.44 91.73
C SER A 40 -27.98 21.32 91.04
N ILE A 41 -27.01 20.70 91.72
CA ILE A 41 -25.76 20.26 91.10
C ILE A 41 -26.13 19.39 89.89
N ALA A 42 -25.82 19.87 88.68
CA ALA A 42 -26.07 19.12 87.45
C ALA A 42 -25.04 17.98 87.35
N PRO A 43 -25.45 16.70 87.34
CA PRO A 43 -24.48 15.60 87.22
C PRO A 43 -23.84 15.62 85.83
N GLY A 44 -22.52 15.39 85.80
CA GLY A 44 -21.76 15.15 84.57
C GLY A 44 -22.05 13.76 83.99
N GLY A 45 -21.66 13.56 82.74
CA GLY A 45 -21.73 12.25 82.09
C GLY A 45 -20.69 11.29 82.68
N GLY A 46 -21.06 10.01 82.82
CA GLY A 46 -20.15 8.98 83.30
C GLY A 46 -19.01 8.73 82.32
N SER A 47 -17.81 8.47 82.83
CA SER A 47 -16.69 8.02 82.02
C SER A 47 -16.89 6.57 81.57
N GLY A 48 -16.53 6.25 80.34
CA GLY A 48 -16.53 4.88 79.82
C GLY A 48 -15.53 3.97 80.52
N GLY A 49 -15.84 2.68 80.54
CA GLY A 49 -15.02 1.63 81.13
C GLY A 49 -13.87 1.15 80.23
N THR A 50 -13.19 0.08 80.65
CA THR A 50 -12.17 -0.60 79.83
C THR A 50 -12.53 -2.06 79.61
N VAL A 51 -12.52 -2.50 78.36
CA VAL A 51 -12.73 -3.89 77.95
C VAL A 51 -11.45 -4.38 77.27
N LEU A 52 -10.79 -5.34 77.92
CA LEU A 52 -9.62 -6.04 77.38
C LEU A 52 -10.04 -7.42 76.87
N LEU A 53 -9.72 -7.72 75.61
CA LEU A 53 -10.11 -8.96 74.95
C LEU A 53 -8.87 -9.72 74.49
N PHE A 54 -8.65 -10.93 75.01
CA PHE A 54 -7.59 -11.85 74.60
C PHE A 54 -8.21 -12.96 73.74
N LEU A 55 -7.95 -12.94 72.43
CA LEU A 55 -8.58 -13.85 71.46
C LEU A 55 -7.70 -14.14 70.23
N HIS A 56 -7.98 -15.26 69.56
CA HIS A 56 -7.40 -15.59 68.26
C HIS A 56 -8.20 -14.97 67.10
N THR A 57 -9.54 -15.08 67.13
CA THR A 57 -10.40 -14.59 66.04
C THR A 57 -11.63 -13.83 66.53
N LEU A 58 -12.05 -12.81 65.78
CA LEU A 58 -13.24 -11.98 66.06
C LEU A 58 -14.20 -11.97 64.86
N THR A 59 -15.48 -12.15 65.13
CA THR A 59 -16.53 -12.01 64.13
C THR A 59 -17.63 -11.09 64.67
N LEU A 60 -17.73 -9.88 64.11
CA LEU A 60 -18.76 -8.90 64.46
C LEU A 60 -19.86 -8.95 63.40
N GLY A 61 -21.04 -9.44 63.79
CA GLY A 61 -22.22 -9.55 62.93
C GLY A 61 -22.74 -8.19 62.44
N GLU A 62 -23.62 -8.19 61.45
CA GLU A 62 -24.12 -6.96 60.81
C GLU A 62 -24.92 -6.07 61.76
N SER A 63 -25.68 -6.65 62.69
CA SER A 63 -26.41 -5.94 63.74
C SER A 63 -25.57 -5.57 64.96
N ALA A 64 -24.30 -5.98 64.99
CA ALA A 64 -23.51 -5.91 66.20
C ALA A 64 -22.85 -4.55 66.40
N ILE A 65 -22.75 -4.12 67.66
CA ILE A 65 -22.29 -2.79 68.04
C ILE A 65 -21.10 -2.90 68.98
N LEU A 66 -19.94 -2.37 68.58
CA LEU A 66 -18.79 -2.18 69.46
C LEU A 66 -18.73 -0.70 69.84
N SER A 67 -18.95 -0.36 71.11
CA SER A 67 -19.07 1.03 71.52
C SER A 67 -18.18 1.35 72.73
N SER A 68 -17.46 2.46 72.66
CA SER A 68 -16.65 3.02 73.73
C SER A 68 -16.96 4.51 73.95
N VAL A 69 -18.23 4.86 73.86
CA VAL A 69 -18.74 6.24 73.88
C VAL A 69 -18.88 6.75 75.32
N GLY A 70 -18.43 7.98 75.58
CA GLY A 70 -18.59 8.61 76.89
C GLY A 70 -20.04 9.00 77.19
N GLY A 71 -20.40 9.09 78.48
CA GLY A 71 -21.76 9.44 78.89
C GLY A 71 -22.11 10.90 78.58
N TYR A 72 -23.35 11.14 78.16
CA TYR A 72 -23.86 12.50 77.96
C TYR A 72 -24.14 13.18 79.31
N GLY A 73 -23.70 14.44 79.44
CA GLY A 73 -23.95 15.26 80.64
C GLY A 73 -25.39 15.75 80.76
N SER A 74 -25.80 16.18 81.96
CA SER A 74 -27.15 16.71 82.20
C SER A 74 -27.45 17.98 81.39
N PRO A 75 -28.69 18.15 80.88
CA PRO A 75 -29.08 19.36 80.14
C PRO A 75 -28.97 20.65 80.96
N LYS A 76 -28.88 20.57 82.30
CA LYS A 76 -28.77 21.74 83.20
C LYS A 76 -27.34 22.23 83.48
N GLY A 77 -26.30 21.63 82.87
CA GLY A 77 -24.93 22.15 82.93
C GLY A 77 -23.81 21.18 83.32
N GLY A 78 -23.95 19.87 83.04
CA GLY A 78 -22.90 18.87 83.32
C GLY A 78 -21.86 18.76 82.19
N GLY A 79 -20.61 18.41 82.52
CA GLY A 79 -19.56 18.06 81.54
C GLY A 79 -19.80 16.69 80.92
N GLY A 80 -19.30 16.47 79.70
CA GLY A 80 -19.36 15.17 79.04
C GLY A 80 -18.37 14.17 79.64
N GLY A 81 -18.78 12.91 79.78
CA GLY A 81 -17.89 11.85 80.27
C GLY A 81 -16.83 11.47 79.24
N GLY A 82 -15.62 11.14 79.67
CA GLY A 82 -14.59 10.58 78.78
C GLY A 82 -15.04 9.25 78.19
N GLY A 83 -14.68 8.96 76.93
CA GLY A 83 -14.99 7.69 76.30
C GLY A 83 -14.22 6.51 76.89
N GLY A 84 -14.74 5.31 76.65
CA GLY A 84 -14.16 4.06 77.15
C GLY A 84 -12.99 3.57 76.29
N ARG A 85 -12.42 2.43 76.69
CA ARG A 85 -11.32 1.79 75.98
C ARG A 85 -11.64 0.34 75.67
N ILE A 86 -11.50 -0.04 74.41
CA ILE A 86 -11.60 -1.44 73.98
C ILE A 86 -10.26 -1.81 73.35
N HIS A 87 -9.61 -2.83 73.89
CA HIS A 87 -8.30 -3.28 73.40
C HIS A 87 -8.33 -4.76 73.03
N PHE A 88 -7.93 -5.06 71.80
CA PHE A 88 -7.80 -6.41 71.26
C PHE A 88 -6.36 -6.90 71.36
N HIS A 89 -6.15 -7.90 72.20
CA HIS A 89 -4.87 -8.58 72.33
C HIS A 89 -4.90 -9.90 71.55
N TRP A 90 -4.40 -9.84 70.30
CA TRP A 90 -4.32 -11.00 69.41
C TRP A 90 -3.23 -11.98 69.88
N SER A 91 -3.58 -13.25 70.13
CA SER A 91 -2.61 -14.27 70.55
C SER A 91 -1.62 -14.57 69.43
N ASP A 92 -2.14 -15.03 68.28
CA ASP A 92 -1.37 -15.35 67.08
C ASP A 92 -1.93 -14.62 65.86
N ILE A 93 -1.05 -13.89 65.15
CA ILE A 93 -1.38 -13.23 63.89
C ILE A 93 -0.66 -14.00 62.79
N PRO A 94 -1.38 -14.69 61.88
CA PRO A 94 -0.76 -15.41 60.78
C PRO A 94 -0.08 -14.42 59.82
N ILE A 95 1.00 -14.83 59.15
CA ILE A 95 1.82 -13.97 58.26
C ILE A 95 2.06 -14.71 56.94
N GLY A 96 2.23 -13.96 55.84
CA GLY A 96 2.57 -14.51 54.52
C GLY A 96 1.48 -15.40 53.94
N ASP A 97 1.87 -16.51 53.31
CA ASP A 97 0.95 -17.42 52.60
C ASP A 97 -0.12 -18.08 53.51
N LEU A 98 0.14 -18.12 54.81
CA LEU A 98 -0.78 -18.66 55.82
C LEU A 98 -1.75 -17.59 56.36
N TYR A 99 -1.63 -16.34 55.92
CA TYR A 99 -2.50 -15.26 56.36
C TYR A 99 -3.96 -15.55 56.05
N HIS A 100 -4.78 -15.35 57.07
CA HIS A 100 -6.22 -15.29 56.97
C HIS A 100 -6.72 -14.16 57.88
N PRO A 101 -7.83 -13.48 57.53
CA PRO A 101 -8.34 -12.37 58.31
C PRO A 101 -8.70 -12.82 59.74
N ILE A 102 -7.99 -12.27 60.74
CA ILE A 102 -8.23 -12.57 62.17
C ILE A 102 -9.51 -11.91 62.69
N ALA A 103 -10.00 -10.87 62.02
CA ALA A 103 -11.28 -10.24 62.35
C ALA A 103 -12.14 -10.03 61.10
N ARG A 104 -13.43 -10.35 61.21
CA ARG A 104 -14.45 -9.99 60.21
C ARG A 104 -15.42 -9.00 60.85
N VAL A 105 -15.30 -7.74 60.47
CA VAL A 105 -16.06 -6.63 61.05
C VAL A 105 -17.12 -6.19 60.06
N LYS A 106 -18.37 -6.61 60.26
CA LYS A 106 -19.52 -6.15 59.47
C LYS A 106 -20.41 -5.15 60.23
N GLY A 107 -20.37 -5.19 61.56
CA GLY A 107 -21.13 -4.30 62.44
C GLY A 107 -20.52 -2.90 62.60
N SER A 108 -21.12 -2.08 63.46
CA SER A 108 -20.72 -0.67 63.68
C SER A 108 -19.78 -0.52 64.87
N ILE A 109 -18.74 0.32 64.72
CA ILE A 109 -17.81 0.68 65.78
C ILE A 109 -17.98 2.17 66.12
N TYR A 110 -18.27 2.46 67.39
CA TYR A 110 -18.44 3.82 67.91
C TYR A 110 -17.38 4.12 68.97
N SER A 111 -16.64 5.20 68.77
CA SER A 111 -15.64 5.67 69.74
C SER A 111 -15.68 7.20 69.77
N SER A 112 -16.29 7.76 70.81
CA SER A 112 -16.42 9.21 70.97
C SER A 112 -16.49 9.60 72.44
N GLY A 113 -16.19 10.85 72.74
CA GLY A 113 -16.40 11.41 74.07
C GLY A 113 -17.87 11.72 74.28
N GLY A 114 -18.29 11.75 75.54
CA GLY A 114 -19.61 12.24 75.91
C GLY A 114 -19.72 13.73 75.61
N PHE A 115 -20.90 14.17 75.17
CA PHE A 115 -21.15 15.58 74.91
C PHE A 115 -21.57 16.31 76.19
N GLY A 116 -20.93 17.47 76.45
CA GLY A 116 -21.31 18.44 77.47
C GLY A 116 -22.02 19.66 76.87
N ARG A 117 -22.50 20.60 77.69
CA ARG A 117 -23.23 21.81 77.22
C ARG A 117 -22.40 23.09 77.42
N ASN A 118 -22.42 23.97 76.41
CA ASN A 118 -21.99 25.38 76.32
C ASN A 118 -20.62 25.80 76.90
N GLU A 119 -20.24 25.39 78.12
CA GLU A 119 -18.99 25.78 78.81
C GLU A 119 -18.27 24.62 79.53
N SER A 120 -18.90 23.45 79.70
CA SER A 120 -18.39 22.33 80.52
C SER A 120 -17.52 21.30 79.77
N GLY A 121 -17.29 21.50 78.47
CA GLY A 121 -16.42 20.66 77.63
C GLY A 121 -16.99 19.27 77.28
N CYS A 122 -16.64 18.77 76.09
CA CYS A 122 -16.85 17.36 75.74
C CYS A 122 -15.77 16.49 76.39
N GLY A 123 -16.10 15.24 76.71
CA GLY A 123 -15.12 14.27 77.18
C GLY A 123 -14.11 13.90 76.09
N GLU A 124 -12.96 13.35 76.49
CA GLU A 124 -12.00 12.77 75.55
C GLU A 124 -12.64 11.61 74.78
N ASN A 125 -12.22 11.42 73.52
CA ASN A 125 -12.73 10.32 72.71
C ASN A 125 -12.29 8.96 73.26
N GLY A 126 -13.22 8.00 73.25
CA GLY A 126 -12.88 6.61 73.50
C GLY A 126 -11.95 6.05 72.44
N THR A 127 -11.28 4.93 72.76
CA THR A 127 -10.30 4.32 71.85
C THR A 127 -10.61 2.85 71.62
N VAL A 128 -10.48 2.41 70.37
CA VAL A 128 -10.51 0.99 69.99
C VAL A 128 -9.16 0.62 69.40
N THR A 129 -8.32 -0.06 70.18
CA THR A 129 -6.92 -0.36 69.82
C THR A 129 -6.68 -1.86 69.72
N GLY A 130 -5.58 -2.25 69.06
CA GLY A 130 -5.17 -3.63 68.89
C GLY A 130 -3.68 -3.81 69.16
N LYS A 131 -3.25 -5.06 69.33
CA LYS A 131 -1.83 -5.43 69.38
C LYS A 131 -1.11 -4.99 68.08
N ALA A 132 0.15 -4.59 68.21
CA ALA A 132 0.97 -4.19 67.07
C ALA A 132 1.01 -5.28 66.00
N CYS A 133 0.66 -4.93 64.77
CA CYS A 133 0.63 -5.87 63.67
C CYS A 133 2.05 -6.19 63.17
N PRO A 134 2.29 -7.42 62.68
CA PRO A 134 3.55 -7.79 62.05
C PRO A 134 3.73 -7.08 60.70
N LYS A 135 4.91 -7.26 60.09
CA LYS A 135 5.25 -6.71 58.76
C LYS A 135 4.17 -7.06 57.72
N GLY A 136 3.86 -6.14 56.82
CA GLY A 136 2.83 -6.31 55.77
C GLY A 136 1.37 -6.02 56.21
N LEU A 137 1.06 -5.97 57.50
CA LEU A 137 -0.30 -5.77 58.03
C LEU A 137 -0.43 -4.45 58.81
N TYR A 138 -1.62 -3.83 58.84
CA TYR A 138 -1.88 -2.60 59.58
C TYR A 138 -3.30 -2.52 60.18
N GLY A 139 -3.54 -1.50 61.00
CA GLY A 139 -4.82 -1.23 61.67
C GLY A 139 -5.04 -2.03 62.95
N THR A 140 -6.19 -1.82 63.59
CA THR A 140 -6.58 -2.52 64.83
C THR A 140 -6.79 -4.03 64.62
N PHE A 141 -7.16 -4.43 63.40
CA PHE A 141 -7.52 -5.79 63.02
C PHE A 141 -6.45 -6.50 62.16
N CYS A 142 -5.27 -5.89 62.00
CA CYS A 142 -4.17 -6.42 61.18
C CYS A 142 -4.61 -6.87 59.78
N VAL A 143 -5.17 -5.92 59.03
CA VAL A 143 -5.53 -6.09 57.62
C VAL A 143 -4.32 -5.88 56.71
N GLU A 144 -4.34 -6.48 55.53
CA GLU A 144 -3.28 -6.36 54.53
C GLU A 144 -3.10 -4.90 54.09
N CYS A 145 -1.84 -4.42 54.00
CA CYS A 145 -1.55 -3.11 53.42
C CYS A 145 -2.11 -2.99 51.98
N PRO A 146 -2.51 -1.78 51.52
CA PRO A 146 -3.03 -1.57 50.17
C PRO A 146 -2.09 -2.05 49.06
N VAL A 147 -2.64 -2.47 47.92
CA VAL A 147 -1.85 -2.89 46.75
C VAL A 147 -0.93 -1.75 46.29
N GLY A 148 0.33 -2.08 46.03
CA GLY A 148 1.36 -1.08 45.69
C GLY A 148 2.00 -0.39 46.90
N THR A 149 1.82 -0.93 48.11
CA THR A 149 2.53 -0.51 49.31
C THR A 149 3.24 -1.68 50.00
N TYR A 150 4.30 -1.40 50.76
CA TYR A 150 5.04 -2.37 51.57
C TYR A 150 5.23 -1.85 53.00
N LYS A 151 5.41 -2.77 53.95
CA LYS A 151 5.63 -2.45 55.36
C LYS A 151 6.64 -3.39 56.00
N ASN A 152 7.80 -2.85 56.35
CA ASN A 152 8.96 -3.59 56.88
C ASN A 152 9.09 -3.56 58.40
N VAL A 153 8.26 -2.79 59.11
CA VAL A 153 8.28 -2.63 60.58
C VAL A 153 7.00 -3.17 61.22
N SER A 154 7.08 -3.58 62.49
CA SER A 154 5.90 -3.91 63.29
C SER A 154 5.22 -2.64 63.81
N GLY A 155 3.89 -2.64 63.85
CA GLY A 155 3.08 -1.50 64.29
C GLY A 155 1.66 -1.58 63.74
N SER A 156 0.75 -0.72 64.18
CA SER A 156 -0.65 -0.74 63.71
C SER A 156 -1.05 0.51 62.92
N ASP A 157 -0.18 1.51 62.82
CA ASP A 157 -0.48 2.74 62.09
C ASP A 157 -0.49 2.51 60.57
N SER A 158 -1.42 3.17 59.88
CA SER A 158 -1.56 3.11 58.41
C SER A 158 -0.43 3.83 57.66
N SER A 159 0.19 4.82 58.30
CA SER A 159 1.34 5.55 57.75
C SER A 159 2.60 4.69 57.58
N LEU A 160 2.63 3.50 58.19
CA LEU A 160 3.72 2.52 58.06
C LEU A 160 3.65 1.70 56.76
N CYS A 161 2.54 1.78 56.01
CA CYS A 161 2.46 1.21 54.66
C CYS A 161 3.04 2.24 53.66
N HIS A 162 4.30 2.06 53.27
CA HIS A 162 4.98 2.95 52.34
C HIS A 162 4.70 2.56 50.88
N PRO A 163 4.54 3.52 49.96
CA PRO A 163 4.37 3.20 48.55
C PRO A 163 5.60 2.49 47.98
N CYS A 164 5.36 1.47 47.15
CA CYS A 164 6.42 0.79 46.42
C CYS A 164 7.08 1.78 45.43
N PRO A 165 8.40 1.72 45.26
CA PRO A 165 9.11 2.60 44.35
C PRO A 165 8.68 2.42 42.90
N ALA A 166 8.32 3.52 42.23
CA ALA A 166 7.78 3.49 40.87
C ALA A 166 8.78 3.01 39.81
N TRP A 167 10.09 3.10 40.04
CA TRP A 167 11.12 2.64 39.09
C TRP A 167 11.26 1.11 39.03
N GLU A 168 10.70 0.38 40.00
CA GLU A 168 10.74 -1.08 40.01
C GLU A 168 9.58 -1.70 39.22
N LEU A 169 8.56 -0.91 38.85
CA LEU A 169 7.41 -1.37 38.09
C LEU A 169 7.61 -1.12 36.59
N PRO A 170 7.68 -2.18 35.76
CA PRO A 170 7.68 -2.03 34.32
C PRO A 170 6.42 -1.30 33.81
N ARG A 171 6.54 -0.52 32.73
CA ARG A 171 5.46 0.35 32.20
C ARG A 171 4.15 -0.39 31.89
N ARG A 172 4.23 -1.69 31.55
CA ARG A 172 3.09 -2.56 31.21
C ARG A 172 2.80 -3.62 32.28
N ALA A 173 3.16 -3.31 33.53
CA ALA A 173 2.91 -4.16 34.69
C ALA A 173 1.96 -3.49 35.69
N ILE A 174 1.25 -4.31 36.45
CA ILE A 174 0.40 -3.89 37.56
C ILE A 174 0.81 -4.67 38.80
N TYR A 175 0.86 -3.98 39.95
CA TYR A 175 1.10 -4.64 41.23
C TYR A 175 -0.01 -5.65 41.53
N THR A 176 0.37 -6.79 42.07
CA THR A 176 -0.55 -7.86 42.44
C THR A 176 -0.76 -7.90 43.95
N ALA A 177 -2.00 -8.10 44.37
CA ALA A 177 -2.29 -8.41 45.77
C ALA A 177 -1.67 -9.77 46.15
N VAL A 178 -0.96 -9.79 47.26
CA VAL A 178 -0.39 -11.01 47.86
C VAL A 178 -0.95 -11.18 49.26
N ARG A 179 -1.28 -12.43 49.61
CA ARG A 179 -1.83 -12.76 50.93
C ARG A 179 -0.85 -12.39 52.03
N GLY A 180 -1.36 -11.75 53.09
CA GLY A 180 -0.56 -11.31 54.23
C GLY A 180 0.18 -9.98 54.02
N GLY A 181 -0.03 -9.31 52.88
CA GLY A 181 0.62 -8.04 52.55
C GLY A 181 2.12 -8.17 52.26
N ILE A 182 2.72 -7.08 51.78
CA ILE A 182 4.12 -7.07 51.34
C ILE A 182 5.02 -6.56 52.47
N ALA A 183 5.98 -7.39 52.89
CA ALA A 183 6.92 -7.04 53.96
C ALA A 183 8.15 -6.27 53.46
N GLU A 184 8.65 -6.62 52.27
CA GLU A 184 9.93 -6.13 51.72
C GLU A 184 9.82 -5.87 50.21
N THR A 185 10.72 -5.03 49.69
CA THR A 185 10.86 -4.74 48.25
C THR A 185 11.80 -5.74 47.58
N PRO A 186 11.60 -6.13 46.30
CA PRO A 186 10.67 -5.55 45.32
C PRO A 186 9.23 -6.05 45.44
N CYS A 187 8.28 -5.17 45.16
CA CYS A 187 6.85 -5.50 45.23
C CYS A 187 6.43 -6.38 44.05
N PRO A 188 5.67 -7.47 44.28
CA PRO A 188 5.24 -8.40 43.23
C PRO A 188 4.29 -7.73 42.24
N TYR A 189 4.56 -7.95 40.96
CA TYR A 189 3.78 -7.43 39.84
C TYR A 189 3.53 -8.52 38.79
N LYS A 190 2.52 -8.29 37.96
CA LYS A 190 2.23 -9.09 36.76
C LYS A 190 2.03 -8.18 35.57
N CYS A 191 2.31 -8.68 34.37
CA CYS A 191 1.99 -7.93 33.16
C CYS A 191 0.46 -7.79 32.99
N ILE A 192 0.01 -6.71 32.36
CA ILE A 192 -1.42 -6.41 32.14
C ILE A 192 -2.12 -7.52 31.31
N SER A 193 -1.36 -8.19 30.43
CA SER A 193 -1.83 -9.29 29.58
C SER A 193 -0.80 -10.41 29.56
N SER A 194 -1.25 -11.65 29.35
CA SER A 194 -0.40 -12.82 29.13
C SER A 194 0.45 -12.76 27.85
N ARG A 195 0.19 -11.78 26.98
CA ARG A 195 0.95 -11.53 25.75
C ARG A 195 2.33 -10.90 25.98
N TYR A 196 2.56 -10.32 27.15
CA TYR A 196 3.83 -9.69 27.50
C TYR A 196 4.66 -10.64 28.37
N HIS A 197 5.95 -10.76 28.06
CA HIS A 197 6.85 -11.68 28.76
C HIS A 197 7.54 -11.00 29.95
N MET A 198 7.48 -11.65 31.13
CA MET A 198 8.22 -11.23 32.33
C MET A 198 9.73 -11.45 32.13
N PRO A 199 10.61 -10.62 32.71
CA PRO A 199 10.33 -9.65 33.79
C PRO A 199 9.93 -8.24 33.31
N HIS A 200 10.34 -7.80 32.13
CA HIS A 200 10.15 -6.40 31.71
C HIS A 200 8.81 -6.11 30.99
N CYS A 201 7.97 -7.14 30.81
CA CYS A 201 6.70 -7.04 30.08
C CYS A 201 6.86 -6.51 28.65
N HIS A 202 7.93 -6.94 27.98
CA HIS A 202 8.20 -6.62 26.58
C HIS A 202 7.31 -7.40 25.61
N THR A 203 7.18 -6.87 24.39
CA THR A 203 6.66 -7.65 23.24
C THR A 203 7.72 -8.60 22.72
N ALA A 204 7.31 -9.64 21.97
CA ALA A 204 8.27 -10.59 21.36
C ALA A 204 9.30 -9.89 20.44
N LEU A 205 8.91 -8.79 19.77
CA LEU A 205 9.83 -7.99 18.95
C LEU A 205 10.82 -7.20 19.81
N GLU A 206 10.34 -6.54 20.87
CA GLU A 206 11.21 -5.82 21.82
C GLU A 206 12.20 -6.77 22.48
N GLU A 207 11.77 -7.97 22.87
CA GLU A 207 12.64 -9.00 23.45
C GLU A 207 13.73 -9.44 22.47
N LEU A 208 13.39 -9.65 21.19
CA LEU A 208 14.38 -9.91 20.14
C LEU A 208 15.38 -8.74 20.01
N ILE A 209 14.91 -7.50 20.00
CA ILE A 209 15.79 -6.32 19.87
C ILE A 209 16.75 -6.21 21.07
N TYR A 210 16.24 -6.37 22.29
CA TYR A 210 17.03 -6.21 23.50
C TYR A 210 17.96 -7.41 23.78
N THR A 211 17.61 -8.62 23.35
CA THR A 211 18.51 -9.79 23.41
C THR A 211 19.76 -9.59 22.55
N PHE A 212 19.66 -8.88 21.42
CA PHE A 212 20.80 -8.52 20.57
C PHE A 212 21.53 -7.23 21.00
N GLY A 213 21.30 -6.73 22.22
CA GLY A 213 21.98 -5.56 22.77
C GLY A 213 21.29 -4.21 22.48
N GLY A 214 20.01 -4.23 22.08
CA GLY A 214 19.19 -3.05 21.88
C GLY A 214 19.05 -2.63 20.40
N PRO A 215 18.23 -1.59 20.13
CA PRO A 215 17.79 -1.25 18.77
C PRO A 215 18.95 -0.91 17.83
N TRP A 216 19.97 -0.17 18.31
CA TRP A 216 21.11 0.22 17.50
C TRP A 216 21.97 -0.98 17.08
N LEU A 217 22.33 -1.85 18.03
CA LEU A 217 23.14 -3.04 17.75
C LEU A 217 22.38 -4.03 16.86
N PHE A 218 21.09 -4.26 17.13
CA PHE A 218 20.23 -5.09 16.31
C PHE A 218 20.15 -4.57 14.86
N CYS A 219 19.93 -3.26 14.67
CA CYS A 219 19.92 -2.66 13.33
C CYS A 219 21.27 -2.81 12.61
N CYS A 220 22.39 -2.58 13.29
CA CYS A 220 23.72 -2.77 12.70
C CYS A 220 23.98 -4.23 12.29
N LEU A 221 23.60 -5.19 13.14
CA LEU A 221 23.72 -6.63 12.84
C LEU A 221 22.83 -7.03 11.67
N LEU A 222 21.58 -6.56 11.64
CA LEU A 222 20.65 -6.81 10.56
C LEU A 222 21.18 -6.25 9.24
N VAL A 223 21.66 -5.00 9.23
CA VAL A 223 22.27 -4.38 8.03
C VAL A 223 23.50 -5.16 7.59
N GLY A 224 24.38 -5.56 8.52
CA GLY A 224 25.55 -6.39 8.20
C GLY A 224 25.18 -7.73 7.56
N LEU A 225 24.16 -8.41 8.09
CA LEU A 225 23.62 -9.66 7.54
C LEU A 225 23.01 -9.45 6.15
N LEU A 226 22.24 -8.39 5.95
CA LEU A 226 21.66 -8.03 4.65
C LEU A 226 22.75 -7.75 3.61
N ILE A 227 23.83 -7.05 3.99
CA ILE A 227 24.97 -6.80 3.10
C ILE A 227 25.66 -8.10 2.73
N LEU A 228 25.92 -8.98 3.71
CA LEU A 228 26.56 -10.27 3.47
C LEU A 228 25.72 -11.14 2.51
N LEU A 229 24.41 -11.25 2.76
CA LEU A 229 23.49 -12.00 1.90
C LEU A 229 23.40 -11.38 0.49
N ALA A 230 23.38 -10.05 0.38
CA ALA A 230 23.38 -9.38 -0.92
C ALA A 230 24.67 -9.61 -1.70
N LEU A 231 25.83 -9.65 -1.03
CA LEU A 231 27.11 -10.03 -1.65
C LEU A 231 27.07 -11.48 -2.14
N VAL A 232 26.56 -12.42 -1.33
CA VAL A 232 26.40 -13.82 -1.73
C VAL A 232 25.47 -13.94 -2.95
N LEU A 233 24.34 -13.24 -2.96
CA LEU A 233 23.43 -13.21 -4.11
C LEU A 233 24.07 -12.58 -5.35
N SER A 234 24.88 -11.54 -5.19
CA SER A 234 25.61 -10.89 -6.29
C SER A 234 26.67 -11.81 -6.88
N VAL A 235 27.43 -12.52 -6.04
CA VAL A 235 28.40 -13.55 -6.47
C VAL A 235 27.68 -14.72 -7.13
N ALA A 236 26.56 -15.18 -6.57
CA ALA A 236 25.74 -16.22 -7.18
C ALA A 236 25.23 -15.77 -8.56
N ARG A 237 24.73 -14.53 -8.69
CA ARG A 237 24.32 -13.96 -9.98
C ARG A 237 25.48 -13.96 -10.96
N MET A 238 26.67 -13.46 -10.59
CA MET A 238 27.84 -13.48 -11.47
C MET A 238 28.21 -14.90 -11.89
N LYS A 239 28.07 -15.90 -11.00
CA LYS A 239 28.43 -17.29 -11.29
C LYS A 239 27.39 -18.03 -12.14
N PHE A 240 26.11 -17.76 -11.97
CA PHE A 240 25.02 -18.43 -12.69
C PHE A 240 24.61 -17.72 -13.99
N VAL A 241 24.77 -16.40 -14.07
CA VAL A 241 24.43 -15.58 -15.25
C VAL A 241 25.68 -15.20 -16.06
N GLY A 242 26.84 -15.00 -15.40
CA GLY A 242 28.08 -14.60 -16.06
C GLY A 242 28.83 -15.71 -16.81
N VAL A 243 28.24 -16.88 -16.98
CA VAL A 243 28.77 -17.90 -17.91
C VAL A 243 28.51 -17.50 -19.37
N ASP A 244 27.57 -16.58 -19.63
CA ASP A 244 27.24 -16.08 -20.97
C ASP A 244 27.73 -14.64 -21.26
N GLU A 245 28.37 -13.95 -20.32
CA GLU A 245 28.94 -12.61 -20.53
C GLU A 245 30.46 -12.61 -20.29
N LEU A 246 31.25 -12.70 -21.37
CA LEU A 246 32.68 -12.35 -21.32
C LEU A 246 32.81 -10.82 -21.06
N PRO A 247 33.64 -10.38 -20.10
CA PRO A 247 33.83 -8.95 -19.84
C PRO A 247 34.82 -8.36 -20.84
N GLY A 248 34.36 -7.44 -21.69
CA GLY A 248 35.23 -6.64 -22.54
C GLY A 248 35.46 -5.23 -21.97
N PRO A 249 36.71 -4.78 -21.88
CA PRO A 249 37.10 -3.42 -22.23
C PRO A 249 37.75 -3.45 -23.62
N ALA A 250 37.25 -2.65 -24.56
CA ALA A 250 37.88 -2.50 -25.88
C ALA A 250 39.25 -1.80 -25.76
N PRO A 251 40.16 -2.06 -26.72
CA PRO A 251 40.35 -1.03 -27.74
C PRO A 251 40.17 -1.57 -29.17
N THR A 252 39.51 -0.73 -29.96
CA THR A 252 39.51 -0.63 -31.43
C THR A 252 40.31 -1.68 -32.21
N GLN A 253 39.62 -2.55 -32.95
CA GLN A 253 40.09 -3.03 -34.24
C GLN A 253 38.91 -3.45 -35.13
N HIS A 254 39.10 -3.19 -36.43
CA HIS A 254 38.15 -3.32 -37.52
C HIS A 254 37.49 -4.69 -37.65
N GLY A 255 36.24 -4.67 -38.13
CA GLY A 255 35.81 -5.61 -39.18
C GLY A 255 35.07 -6.87 -38.71
N SER A 256 33.81 -6.93 -39.16
CA SER A 256 33.02 -8.13 -39.47
C SER A 256 32.57 -9.07 -38.34
N GLN A 257 31.31 -9.49 -38.55
CA GLN A 257 30.71 -10.75 -38.12
C GLN A 257 29.89 -10.70 -36.83
N ILE A 258 28.59 -10.45 -37.02
CA ILE A 258 27.51 -10.73 -36.07
C ILE A 258 27.48 -12.23 -35.86
N ASP A 259 27.78 -12.65 -34.64
CA ASP A 259 27.90 -14.04 -34.22
C ASP A 259 26.49 -14.64 -33.99
N HIS A 260 26.04 -15.46 -34.95
CA HIS A 260 24.90 -16.37 -34.80
C HIS A 260 25.42 -17.73 -34.32
N SER A 261 25.61 -17.91 -33.01
CA SER A 261 26.02 -19.18 -32.42
C SER A 261 24.82 -20.00 -31.91
N PHE A 262 24.11 -20.62 -32.84
CA PHE A 262 23.56 -21.97 -32.69
C PHE A 262 23.85 -22.68 -34.02
N PRO A 263 24.18 -23.99 -34.05
CA PRO A 263 24.38 -24.71 -35.30
C PRO A 263 23.02 -24.85 -35.99
N PHE A 264 22.65 -23.82 -36.74
CA PHE A 264 21.38 -23.69 -37.44
C PHE A 264 21.69 -23.87 -38.92
N LEU A 265 21.02 -24.84 -39.54
CA LEU A 265 21.23 -25.23 -40.93
C LEU A 265 21.11 -23.99 -41.83
N GLU A 266 22.19 -23.67 -42.54
CA GLU A 266 22.34 -22.50 -43.41
C GLU A 266 21.25 -22.46 -44.49
N SER A 267 20.78 -23.62 -44.96
CA SER A 267 19.68 -23.74 -45.91
C SER A 267 18.32 -23.33 -45.35
N LEU A 268 18.09 -23.52 -44.04
CA LEU A 268 16.82 -23.16 -43.41
C LEU A 268 16.80 -21.67 -43.12
N ASN A 269 17.94 -21.05 -42.83
CA ASN A 269 18.04 -19.60 -42.73
C ASN A 269 17.87 -18.93 -44.09
N GLU A 270 18.45 -19.48 -45.16
CA GLU A 270 18.25 -18.98 -46.52
C GLU A 270 16.77 -19.08 -46.93
N VAL A 271 16.11 -20.22 -46.70
CA VAL A 271 14.67 -20.40 -46.94
C VAL A 271 13.80 -19.51 -46.04
N LEU A 272 14.22 -19.23 -44.81
CA LEU A 272 13.49 -18.34 -43.89
C LEU A 272 13.68 -16.87 -44.28
N GLU A 273 14.86 -16.48 -44.75
CA GLU A 273 15.16 -15.15 -45.31
C GLU A 273 14.43 -14.92 -46.64
N THR A 274 14.36 -15.92 -47.53
CA THR A 274 13.57 -15.81 -48.77
C THR A 274 12.07 -15.70 -48.47
N ASN A 275 11.53 -16.53 -47.57
CA ASN A 275 10.13 -16.40 -47.13
C ASN A 275 9.86 -15.05 -46.47
N ARG A 276 10.78 -14.52 -45.65
CA ARG A 276 10.66 -13.18 -45.04
C ARG A 276 10.66 -12.06 -46.08
N ALA A 277 11.49 -12.17 -47.11
CA ALA A 277 11.55 -11.20 -48.20
C ALA A 277 10.32 -11.28 -49.12
N GLU A 278 9.77 -12.47 -49.35
CA GLU A 278 8.52 -12.65 -50.11
C GLU A 278 7.29 -12.17 -49.33
N GLU A 279 7.22 -12.42 -48.02
CA GLU A 279 6.17 -11.91 -47.14
C GLU A 279 6.13 -10.36 -47.13
N SER A 280 7.30 -9.70 -47.06
CA SER A 280 7.33 -8.23 -47.02
C SER A 280 6.96 -7.59 -48.35
N GLN A 281 7.31 -8.23 -49.47
CA GLN A 281 6.97 -7.76 -50.82
C GLN A 281 5.48 -7.97 -51.17
N SER A 282 4.80 -8.91 -50.52
CA SER A 282 3.37 -9.20 -50.74
C SER A 282 2.43 -8.47 -49.77
N HIS A 283 2.97 -7.81 -48.74
CA HIS A 283 2.17 -7.09 -47.74
C HIS A 283 1.42 -5.89 -48.32
N VAL A 284 0.12 -5.81 -48.06
CA VAL A 284 -0.77 -4.74 -48.55
C VAL A 284 -1.02 -3.71 -47.47
N HIS A 285 -1.64 -4.13 -46.37
CA HIS A 285 -2.15 -3.22 -45.36
C HIS A 285 -2.17 -3.90 -43.99
N ARG A 286 -1.85 -3.10 -42.97
CA ARG A 286 -1.91 -3.49 -41.56
C ARG A 286 -3.14 -2.85 -40.93
N MET A 287 -4.09 -3.68 -40.52
CA MET A 287 -5.30 -3.23 -39.85
C MET A 287 -5.16 -3.40 -38.33
N TYR A 288 -5.28 -2.31 -37.58
CA TYR A 288 -5.17 -2.34 -36.12
C TYR A 288 -6.52 -2.65 -35.45
N PHE A 289 -6.48 -3.43 -34.36
CA PHE A 289 -7.65 -3.63 -33.51
C PHE A 289 -7.95 -2.37 -32.70
N MET A 290 -9.25 -2.12 -32.50
CA MET A 290 -9.79 -1.07 -31.65
C MET A 290 -9.95 -1.57 -30.21
N GLY A 291 -9.86 -0.66 -29.24
CA GLY A 291 -10.00 -0.95 -27.81
C GLY A 291 -8.69 -1.27 -27.07
N PRO A 292 -8.64 -1.05 -25.74
CA PRO A 292 -7.45 -1.26 -24.89
C PRO A 292 -7.24 -2.70 -24.41
N ASN A 293 -8.02 -3.66 -24.91
CA ASN A 293 -8.00 -5.07 -24.48
C ASN A 293 -8.28 -5.28 -22.99
N THR A 294 -9.23 -4.55 -22.44
CA THR A 294 -9.68 -4.73 -21.05
C THR A 294 -10.91 -5.63 -21.01
N PHE A 295 -11.23 -6.21 -19.86
CA PHE A 295 -12.44 -7.04 -19.72
C PHE A 295 -13.73 -6.28 -20.03
N SER A 296 -13.73 -4.95 -19.87
CA SER A 296 -14.84 -4.06 -20.22
C SER A 296 -14.88 -3.71 -21.71
N GLU A 297 -13.72 -3.63 -22.36
CA GLU A 297 -13.58 -3.21 -23.75
C GLU A 297 -12.53 -4.10 -24.45
N PRO A 298 -12.97 -5.26 -24.99
CA PRO A 298 -12.10 -6.18 -25.70
C PRO A 298 -11.64 -5.61 -27.05
N TRP A 299 -10.67 -6.27 -27.65
CA TRP A 299 -10.28 -6.00 -29.03
C TRP A 299 -11.45 -6.22 -29.98
N HIS A 300 -11.62 -5.31 -30.92
CA HIS A 300 -12.61 -5.45 -31.99
C HIS A 300 -12.14 -4.79 -33.28
N LEU A 301 -12.66 -5.26 -34.42
CA LEU A 301 -12.47 -4.69 -35.73
C LEU A 301 -13.76 -4.00 -36.20
N PRO A 302 -13.67 -2.89 -36.95
CA PRO A 302 -14.82 -2.25 -37.59
C PRO A 302 -15.39 -3.11 -38.72
N HIS A 303 -16.72 -3.08 -38.88
CA HIS A 303 -17.41 -3.79 -39.97
C HIS A 303 -17.24 -3.14 -41.35
N THR A 304 -16.59 -1.99 -41.45
CA THR A 304 -16.33 -1.33 -42.74
C THR A 304 -14.87 -1.59 -43.13
N PRO A 305 -14.60 -2.30 -44.24
CA PRO A 305 -13.22 -2.52 -44.67
C PRO A 305 -12.56 -1.18 -45.04
N PRO A 306 -11.31 -0.94 -44.61
CA PRO A 306 -10.52 0.20 -45.09
C PRO A 306 -10.44 0.26 -46.62
N GLU A 307 -10.37 1.46 -47.18
CA GLU A 307 -10.30 1.67 -48.64
C GLU A 307 -9.10 0.96 -49.25
N GLU A 308 -8.00 0.82 -48.49
CA GLU A 308 -6.77 0.17 -48.90
C GLU A 308 -6.91 -1.35 -49.11
N ILE A 309 -7.91 -2.00 -48.48
CA ILE A 309 -8.17 -3.45 -48.61
C ILE A 309 -9.45 -3.78 -49.38
N LYS A 310 -10.29 -2.78 -49.64
CA LYS A 310 -11.61 -2.94 -50.28
C LYS A 310 -11.53 -3.62 -51.65
N GLU A 311 -10.43 -3.44 -52.37
CA GLU A 311 -10.20 -4.06 -53.68
C GLU A 311 -9.79 -5.53 -53.61
N ILE A 312 -9.28 -6.00 -52.47
CA ILE A 312 -8.77 -7.37 -52.25
C ILE A 312 -9.82 -8.22 -51.53
N VAL A 313 -10.77 -7.57 -50.88
CA VAL A 313 -11.72 -8.21 -49.98
C VAL A 313 -13.15 -8.18 -50.54
N HIS A 314 -13.91 -9.24 -50.26
CA HIS A 314 -15.36 -9.27 -50.45
C HIS A 314 -16.06 -8.69 -49.21
N GLU A 315 -16.76 -7.56 -49.37
CA GLU A 315 -17.38 -6.82 -48.26
C GLU A 315 -18.34 -7.68 -47.41
N GLY A 316 -19.15 -8.54 -48.03
CA GLY A 316 -20.07 -9.41 -47.30
C GLY A 316 -19.37 -10.48 -46.44
N ALA A 317 -18.36 -11.15 -47.01
CA ALA A 317 -17.58 -12.17 -46.29
C ALA A 317 -16.65 -11.55 -45.24
N TYR A 318 -16.20 -10.31 -45.45
CA TYR A 318 -15.46 -9.53 -44.46
C TYR A 318 -16.28 -9.26 -43.20
N ASN A 319 -17.55 -8.91 -43.35
CA ASN A 319 -18.41 -8.65 -42.19
C ASN A 319 -18.56 -9.89 -41.30
N MET A 320 -18.77 -11.05 -41.92
CA MET A 320 -18.82 -12.33 -41.21
C MET A 320 -17.50 -12.64 -40.50
N PHE A 321 -16.36 -12.42 -41.17
CA PHE A 321 -15.04 -12.56 -40.56
C PHE A 321 -14.84 -11.64 -39.35
N VAL A 322 -15.30 -10.38 -39.45
CA VAL A 322 -15.24 -9.42 -38.35
C VAL A 322 -16.15 -9.85 -37.19
N ASP A 323 -17.35 -10.36 -37.46
CA ASP A 323 -18.27 -10.89 -36.45
C ASP A 323 -17.62 -12.04 -35.66
N GLU A 324 -16.98 -12.99 -36.35
CA GLU A 324 -16.30 -14.13 -35.74
C GLU A 324 -15.07 -13.68 -34.94
N ILE A 325 -14.23 -12.80 -35.48
CA ILE A 325 -13.08 -12.23 -34.75
C ILE A 325 -13.53 -11.48 -33.50
N ASN A 326 -14.55 -10.63 -33.61
CA ASN A 326 -15.06 -9.85 -32.49
C ASN A 326 -15.68 -10.76 -31.42
N ALA A 327 -16.34 -11.86 -31.82
CA ALA A 327 -16.85 -12.88 -30.91
C ALA A 327 -15.73 -13.64 -30.19
N ILE A 328 -14.66 -14.01 -30.88
CA ILE A 328 -13.49 -14.69 -30.27
C ILE A 328 -12.76 -13.76 -29.31
N ALA A 329 -12.61 -12.48 -29.66
CA ALA A 329 -11.92 -11.47 -28.86
C ALA A 329 -12.72 -11.05 -27.62
N ALA A 330 -14.05 -11.24 -27.61
CA ALA A 330 -14.90 -10.88 -26.49
C ALA A 330 -14.59 -11.69 -25.21
N TYR A 331 -14.64 -10.99 -24.06
CA TYR A 331 -14.49 -11.60 -22.75
C TYR A 331 -15.84 -11.97 -22.15
N GLN A 332 -15.85 -13.05 -21.37
CA GLN A 332 -17.02 -13.47 -20.61
C GLN A 332 -17.07 -12.71 -19.28
N TRP A 333 -18.29 -12.44 -18.78
CA TRP A 333 -18.49 -11.62 -17.57
C TRP A 333 -17.75 -12.15 -16.32
N TRP A 334 -17.69 -13.48 -16.16
CA TRP A 334 -17.02 -14.11 -15.02
C TRP A 334 -15.50 -13.92 -15.04
N GLU A 335 -14.89 -13.74 -16.21
CA GLU A 335 -13.44 -13.52 -16.35
C GLU A 335 -13.04 -12.18 -15.71
N GLY A 336 -13.88 -11.15 -15.93
CA GLY A 336 -13.76 -9.85 -15.30
C GLY A 336 -14.11 -9.87 -13.81
N ALA A 337 -15.08 -10.69 -13.40
CA ALA A 337 -15.42 -10.86 -11.98
C ALA A 337 -14.25 -11.48 -11.19
N ILE A 338 -13.61 -12.54 -11.72
CA ILE A 338 -12.41 -13.14 -11.11
C ILE A 338 -11.28 -12.12 -11.03
N TYR A 339 -11.03 -11.37 -12.10
CA TYR A 339 -10.02 -10.31 -12.08
C TYR A 339 -10.30 -9.27 -11.00
N THR A 340 -11.56 -8.85 -10.84
CA THR A 340 -11.96 -7.86 -9.83
C THR A 340 -11.73 -8.39 -8.41
N ILE A 341 -12.13 -9.64 -8.14
CA ILE A 341 -11.90 -10.30 -6.84
C ILE A 341 -10.40 -10.43 -6.57
N LEU A 342 -9.62 -10.92 -7.54
CA LEU A 342 -8.17 -11.05 -7.41
C LEU A 342 -7.48 -9.69 -7.28
N SER A 343 -7.98 -8.62 -7.90
CA SER A 343 -7.37 -7.30 -7.79
C SER A 343 -7.41 -6.74 -6.37
N ILE A 344 -8.45 -7.11 -5.61
CA ILE A 344 -8.63 -6.73 -4.20
C ILE A 344 -7.80 -7.65 -3.28
N LEU A 345 -7.80 -8.96 -3.54
CA LEU A 345 -7.16 -9.96 -2.67
C LEU A 345 -5.65 -10.14 -2.93
N ALA A 346 -5.24 -10.10 -4.19
CA ALA A 346 -3.88 -10.40 -4.64
C ALA A 346 -3.60 -9.79 -6.04
N TYR A 347 -3.30 -8.48 -6.08
CA TYR A 347 -2.98 -7.75 -7.32
C TYR A 347 -2.00 -8.45 -8.29
N PRO A 348 -0.87 -9.06 -7.85
CA PRO A 348 0.03 -9.74 -8.79
C PRO A 348 -0.60 -10.98 -9.44
N LEU A 349 -1.50 -11.68 -8.75
CA LEU A 349 -2.29 -12.76 -9.37
C LEU A 349 -3.36 -12.21 -10.32
N ALA A 350 -3.94 -11.05 -10.01
CA ALA A 350 -4.89 -10.39 -10.92
C ALA A 350 -4.22 -10.01 -12.24
N TRP A 351 -3.01 -9.45 -12.18
CA TRP A 351 -2.23 -9.11 -13.36
C TRP A 351 -1.83 -10.35 -14.17
N SER A 352 -1.36 -11.42 -13.52
CA SER A 352 -0.99 -12.65 -14.22
C SER A 352 -2.21 -13.33 -14.85
N TRP A 353 -3.36 -13.33 -14.18
CA TRP A 353 -4.65 -13.77 -14.72
C TRP A 353 -5.04 -13.00 -15.98
N GLN A 354 -4.99 -11.67 -15.91
CA GLN A 354 -5.30 -10.81 -17.06
C GLN A 354 -4.37 -11.09 -18.24
N GLN A 355 -3.06 -11.17 -18.01
CA GLN A 355 -2.08 -11.48 -19.05
C GLN A 355 -2.27 -12.87 -19.64
N TRP A 356 -2.57 -13.87 -18.81
CA TRP A 356 -2.87 -15.23 -19.26
C TRP A 356 -4.12 -15.27 -20.14
N ARG A 357 -5.22 -14.61 -19.74
CA ARG A 357 -6.44 -14.51 -20.56
C ARG A 357 -6.18 -13.81 -21.90
N ARG A 358 -5.41 -12.71 -21.91
CA ARG A 358 -5.02 -12.02 -23.14
C ARG A 358 -4.21 -12.89 -24.10
N ARG A 359 -3.25 -13.67 -23.56
CA ARG A 359 -2.46 -14.62 -24.37
C ARG A 359 -3.33 -15.71 -24.97
N MET A 360 -4.26 -16.25 -24.19
CA MET A 360 -5.20 -17.27 -24.67
C MET A 360 -6.05 -16.74 -25.81
N ARG A 361 -6.59 -15.50 -25.70
CA ARG A 361 -7.36 -14.87 -26.78
C ARG A 361 -6.53 -14.64 -28.03
N LEU A 362 -5.28 -14.18 -27.89
CA LEU A 362 -4.38 -14.03 -29.03
C LEU A 362 -4.06 -15.36 -29.71
N GLN A 363 -3.86 -16.43 -28.92
CA GLN A 363 -3.62 -17.77 -29.45
C GLN A 363 -4.84 -18.28 -30.23
N GLN A 364 -6.04 -18.13 -29.67
CA GLN A 364 -7.30 -18.47 -30.36
C GLN A 364 -7.48 -17.68 -31.65
N LEU A 365 -7.22 -16.36 -31.64
CA LEU A 365 -7.28 -15.55 -32.86
C LEU A 365 -6.26 -16.00 -33.92
N ARG A 366 -5.06 -16.40 -33.51
CA ARG A 366 -4.03 -16.92 -34.42
C ARG A 366 -4.41 -18.29 -34.99
N GLU A 367 -4.92 -19.18 -34.17
CA GLU A 367 -5.38 -20.52 -34.57
C GLU A 367 -6.58 -20.41 -35.52
N PHE A 368 -7.54 -19.53 -35.19
CA PHE A 368 -8.69 -19.24 -36.03
C PHE A 368 -8.25 -18.77 -37.43
N VAL A 369 -7.43 -17.72 -37.51
CA VAL A 369 -6.98 -17.17 -38.81
C VAL A 369 -6.06 -18.13 -39.57
N ARG A 370 -5.27 -18.97 -38.88
CA ARG A 370 -4.32 -19.88 -39.54
C ARG A 370 -4.95 -21.19 -40.01
N SER A 371 -6.00 -21.67 -39.34
CA SER A 371 -6.45 -23.07 -39.51
C SER A 371 -7.96 -23.28 -39.55
N GLU A 372 -8.76 -22.42 -38.92
CA GLU A 372 -10.22 -22.62 -38.88
C GLU A 372 -10.94 -21.80 -39.95
N TYR A 373 -10.45 -20.60 -40.23
CA TYR A 373 -11.03 -19.69 -41.20
C TYR A 373 -10.49 -19.94 -42.61
N ASP A 374 -11.39 -20.10 -43.58
CA ASP A 374 -11.08 -20.45 -44.98
C ASP A 374 -10.59 -19.27 -45.84
N HIS A 375 -10.32 -18.12 -45.21
CA HIS A 375 -9.98 -16.85 -45.86
C HIS A 375 -10.99 -16.42 -46.94
N ALA A 376 -12.27 -16.83 -46.86
CA ALA A 376 -13.29 -16.52 -47.86
C ALA A 376 -13.48 -15.01 -48.13
N CYS A 377 -13.09 -14.15 -47.18
CA CYS A 377 -13.08 -12.71 -47.39
C CYS A 377 -12.09 -12.24 -48.46
N LEU A 378 -11.03 -12.99 -48.76
CA LEU A 378 -10.05 -12.63 -49.80
C LEU A 378 -10.55 -13.03 -51.19
N ARG A 379 -10.31 -12.16 -52.17
CA ARG A 379 -10.64 -12.40 -53.59
C ARG A 379 -9.70 -13.40 -54.26
N SER A 380 -8.43 -13.45 -53.82
CA SER A 380 -7.42 -14.36 -54.35
C SER A 380 -7.78 -15.81 -54.04
N CYS A 381 -7.80 -16.63 -55.09
CA CYS A 381 -8.00 -18.08 -54.96
C CYS A 381 -6.76 -18.73 -54.35
N ARG A 382 -5.56 -18.23 -54.66
CA ARG A 382 -4.29 -18.76 -54.13
C ARG A 382 -4.15 -18.49 -52.63
N SER A 383 -4.43 -17.28 -52.17
CA SER A 383 -4.29 -16.92 -50.75
C SER A 383 -5.26 -17.71 -49.88
N ARG A 384 -6.47 -17.99 -50.40
CA ARG A 384 -7.46 -18.90 -49.80
C ARG A 384 -7.00 -20.35 -49.72
N ALA A 385 -6.43 -20.88 -50.80
CA ALA A 385 -5.99 -22.27 -50.85
C ALA A 385 -4.78 -22.55 -49.95
N LEU A 386 -3.88 -21.56 -49.80
CA LEU A 386 -2.63 -21.71 -49.05
C LEU A 386 -2.72 -21.23 -47.59
N TYR A 387 -3.81 -20.58 -47.18
CA TYR A 387 -3.95 -19.97 -45.85
C TYR A 387 -2.82 -18.95 -45.53
N GLU A 388 -2.37 -18.21 -46.55
CA GLU A 388 -1.23 -17.28 -46.47
C GLU A 388 -1.64 -15.80 -46.56
N GLY A 389 -2.92 -15.50 -46.77
CA GLY A 389 -3.37 -14.14 -47.05
C GLY A 389 -3.61 -13.24 -45.83
N LEU A 390 -3.70 -13.80 -44.62
CA LEU A 390 -3.93 -13.05 -43.38
C LEU A 390 -2.99 -13.53 -42.27
N LYS A 391 -2.46 -12.60 -41.48
CA LYS A 391 -1.62 -12.91 -40.31
C LYS A 391 -1.98 -12.05 -39.12
N VAL A 392 -2.20 -12.66 -37.96
CA VAL A 392 -2.53 -11.94 -36.72
C VAL A 392 -1.32 -11.85 -35.80
N SER A 393 -0.96 -10.62 -35.46
CA SER A 393 0.15 -10.31 -34.58
C SER A 393 -0.26 -9.32 -33.50
N ALA A 394 0.52 -9.25 -32.44
CA ALA A 394 0.25 -8.35 -31.32
C ALA A 394 1.55 -7.90 -30.68
N THR A 395 1.48 -6.78 -29.99
CA THR A 395 2.59 -6.21 -29.24
C THR A 395 2.91 -7.06 -28.00
N SER A 396 4.13 -6.93 -27.48
CA SER A 396 4.61 -7.77 -26.36
C SER A 396 3.85 -7.59 -25.04
N ASP A 397 3.19 -6.44 -24.86
CA ASP A 397 2.32 -6.07 -23.74
C ASP A 397 0.86 -6.50 -23.93
N LEU A 398 0.50 -7.01 -25.12
CA LEU A 398 -0.84 -7.48 -25.49
C LEU A 398 -1.92 -6.40 -25.34
N MET A 399 -1.55 -5.13 -25.50
CA MET A 399 -2.49 -4.00 -25.50
C MET A 399 -2.96 -3.67 -26.92
N LEU A 400 -2.11 -3.89 -27.93
CA LEU A 400 -2.40 -3.66 -29.33
C LEU A 400 -2.22 -4.96 -30.13
N ALA A 401 -3.24 -5.30 -30.93
CA ALA A 401 -3.17 -6.35 -31.94
C ALA A 401 -3.40 -5.75 -33.33
N TYR A 402 -2.98 -6.46 -34.37
CA TYR A 402 -3.22 -6.10 -35.76
C TYR A 402 -3.31 -7.34 -36.66
N VAL A 403 -4.00 -7.17 -37.77
CA VAL A 403 -4.12 -8.14 -38.86
C VAL A 403 -3.38 -7.58 -40.08
N ASP A 404 -2.39 -8.33 -40.55
CA ASP A 404 -1.65 -8.02 -41.77
C ASP A 404 -2.29 -8.77 -42.96
N PHE A 405 -2.55 -8.04 -44.04
CA PHE A 405 -3.12 -8.56 -45.29
C PHE A 405 -2.02 -8.72 -46.35
N PHE A 406 -1.97 -9.88 -47.00
CA PHE A 406 -0.99 -10.21 -48.04
C PHE A 406 -1.68 -10.52 -49.36
N LEU A 407 -1.07 -10.08 -50.46
CA LEU A 407 -1.52 -10.39 -51.83
C LEU A 407 -1.17 -11.82 -52.21
N GLY A 408 -2.14 -12.51 -52.77
CA GLY A 408 -1.89 -13.75 -53.50
C GLY A 408 -1.13 -13.48 -54.80
N GLY A 409 -0.25 -14.41 -55.20
CA GLY A 409 0.50 -14.30 -56.46
C GLY A 409 -0.36 -14.22 -57.73
N ASP A 410 -1.63 -14.62 -57.64
CA ASP A 410 -2.66 -14.53 -58.68
C ASP A 410 -3.28 -13.12 -58.82
N GLU A 411 -3.09 -12.25 -57.83
CA GLU A 411 -3.61 -10.87 -57.81
C GLU A 411 -2.52 -9.80 -58.02
N LYS A 412 -1.30 -10.19 -58.39
CA LYS A 412 -0.20 -9.26 -58.69
C LYS A 412 -0.55 -8.35 -59.89
N ARG A 413 -1.04 -7.14 -59.60
CA ARG A 413 -1.25 -6.06 -60.57
C ARG A 413 -0.05 -5.10 -60.54
N PRO A 414 0.26 -4.35 -61.60
CA PRO A 414 1.34 -3.37 -61.56
C PRO A 414 1.13 -2.29 -60.48
N ASP A 415 -0.12 -2.05 -60.08
CA ASP A 415 -0.49 -1.05 -59.06
C ASP A 415 -0.53 -1.60 -57.62
N LEU A 416 -0.43 -2.94 -57.43
CA LEU A 416 -0.52 -3.61 -56.13
C LEU A 416 0.63 -4.64 -55.94
N PRO A 417 1.35 -4.63 -54.80
CA PRO A 417 1.13 -3.79 -53.63
C PRO A 417 1.60 -2.34 -53.84
N PRO A 418 0.93 -1.36 -53.21
CA PRO A 418 1.31 0.04 -53.37
C PRO A 418 2.74 0.28 -52.86
N LEU A 419 3.51 1.04 -53.63
CA LEU A 419 4.84 1.52 -53.24
C LEU A 419 4.73 2.39 -51.97
N LEU A 420 5.77 2.44 -51.14
CA LEU A 420 5.73 3.20 -49.89
C LEU A 420 5.20 4.65 -50.03
N PRO A 421 5.59 5.44 -51.06
CA PRO A 421 5.07 6.80 -51.24
C PRO A 421 3.55 6.85 -51.49
N GLN A 422 2.98 5.83 -52.12
CA GLN A 422 1.54 5.71 -52.39
C GLN A 422 0.74 5.30 -51.14
N ARG A 423 1.42 4.83 -50.08
CA ARG A 423 0.81 4.49 -48.79
C ARG A 423 0.74 5.68 -47.84
N PHE A 424 1.42 6.79 -48.16
CA PHE A 424 1.32 8.00 -47.37
C PHE A 424 -0.04 8.67 -47.62
N PRO A 425 -0.70 9.20 -46.58
CA PRO A 425 -0.25 9.26 -45.18
C PRO A 425 -0.55 7.97 -44.38
N MET A 426 0.48 7.32 -43.82
CA MET A 426 0.40 6.03 -43.11
C MET A 426 0.38 6.22 -41.58
N ALA A 427 -0.55 5.57 -40.88
CA ALA A 427 -0.63 5.58 -39.42
C ALA A 427 0.08 4.37 -38.80
N ILE A 428 0.94 4.59 -37.81
CA ILE A 428 1.60 3.56 -37.01
C ILE A 428 1.20 3.78 -35.54
N ILE A 429 0.41 2.86 -34.98
CA ILE A 429 -0.13 2.99 -33.63
C ILE A 429 0.87 2.50 -32.57
N PHE A 430 0.94 3.19 -31.44
CA PHE A 430 1.73 2.75 -30.29
C PHE A 430 1.03 1.61 -29.53
N GLY A 431 1.81 0.62 -29.11
CA GLY A 431 1.42 -0.28 -28.03
C GLY A 431 1.53 0.42 -26.68
N GLY A 432 0.91 -0.17 -25.66
CA GLY A 432 0.87 0.38 -24.30
C GLY A 432 -0.20 1.46 -24.11
N ASP A 433 -0.50 1.75 -22.85
CA ASP A 433 -1.41 2.82 -22.42
C ASP A 433 -0.67 3.93 -21.64
N GLY A 434 0.66 3.88 -21.59
CA GLY A 434 1.49 4.79 -20.81
C GLY A 434 1.47 4.50 -19.30
N SER A 435 0.95 3.35 -18.89
CA SER A 435 1.06 2.90 -17.50
C SER A 435 2.48 2.42 -17.19
N TYR A 436 2.81 2.34 -15.91
CA TYR A 436 4.10 1.84 -15.46
C TYR A 436 4.38 0.38 -15.92
N MET A 437 3.32 -0.44 -16.07
CA MET A 437 3.42 -1.83 -16.54
C MET A 437 3.50 -1.97 -18.07
N ALA A 438 2.92 -1.00 -18.79
CA ALA A 438 2.82 -0.99 -20.25
C ALA A 438 3.10 0.43 -20.78
N PRO A 439 4.38 0.85 -20.79
CA PRO A 439 4.76 2.13 -21.37
C PRO A 439 4.44 2.18 -22.86
N PHE A 440 4.27 3.38 -23.41
CA PHE A 440 4.09 3.52 -24.84
C PHE A 440 5.32 2.99 -25.58
N SER A 441 5.09 2.17 -26.61
CA SER A 441 6.16 1.64 -27.45
C SER A 441 5.70 1.44 -28.87
N LEU A 442 6.58 1.70 -29.82
CA LEU A 442 6.43 1.35 -31.21
C LEU A 442 7.09 -0.01 -31.44
N GLN A 443 6.26 -1.00 -31.79
CA GLN A 443 6.72 -2.34 -32.13
C GLN A 443 7.32 -2.32 -33.54
N ASN A 444 8.60 -2.65 -33.66
CA ASN A 444 9.26 -2.79 -34.96
C ASN A 444 9.28 -4.24 -35.40
N ASP A 445 8.45 -4.59 -36.39
CA ASP A 445 8.45 -5.90 -37.01
C ASP A 445 9.28 -5.93 -38.28
N ASN A 446 9.60 -7.13 -38.76
CA ASN A 446 10.28 -7.32 -40.04
C ASN A 446 9.51 -6.70 -41.21
N ILE A 447 8.16 -6.76 -41.19
CA ILE A 447 7.31 -6.15 -42.21
C ILE A 447 7.49 -4.64 -42.23
N LEU A 448 7.38 -3.98 -41.07
CA LEU A 448 7.52 -2.52 -40.98
C LEU A 448 8.94 -2.08 -41.37
N THR A 449 9.96 -2.80 -40.91
CA THR A 449 11.36 -2.54 -41.28
C THR A 449 11.57 -2.67 -42.79
N SER A 450 11.02 -3.72 -43.41
CA SER A 450 11.15 -3.95 -44.85
C SER A 450 10.33 -2.97 -45.70
N LEU A 451 9.22 -2.44 -45.18
CA LEU A 451 8.48 -1.35 -45.83
C LEU A 451 9.28 -0.05 -45.76
N MET A 452 9.81 0.30 -44.58
CA MET A 452 10.60 1.51 -44.41
C MET A 452 11.93 1.44 -45.17
N SER A 453 12.50 0.24 -45.35
CA SER A 453 13.73 0.04 -46.13
C SER A 453 13.61 0.40 -47.61
N GLN A 454 12.38 0.57 -48.13
CA GLN A 454 12.16 1.10 -49.48
C GLN A 454 12.54 2.59 -49.61
N SER A 455 12.60 3.32 -48.48
CA SER A 455 12.92 4.75 -48.45
C SER A 455 14.23 5.09 -47.73
N MET A 456 14.56 4.38 -46.65
CA MET A 456 15.71 4.69 -45.80
C MET A 456 16.46 3.42 -45.37
N PRO A 457 17.75 3.50 -45.00
CA PRO A 457 18.49 2.34 -44.51
C PRO A 457 17.81 1.71 -43.28
N PRO A 458 17.77 0.37 -43.16
CA PRO A 458 17.14 -0.30 -42.02
C PRO A 458 17.80 0.10 -40.70
N THR A 459 19.12 0.34 -40.67
CA THR A 459 19.87 0.80 -39.49
C THR A 459 19.36 2.14 -38.97
N THR A 460 19.10 3.10 -39.86
CA THR A 460 18.51 4.40 -39.52
C THR A 460 17.10 4.23 -38.94
N TRP A 461 16.28 3.36 -39.54
CA TRP A 461 14.95 3.06 -39.01
C TRP A 461 14.99 2.40 -37.63
N TYR A 462 15.81 1.37 -37.44
CA TYR A 462 15.99 0.72 -36.13
C TYR A 462 16.45 1.71 -35.07
N ARG A 463 17.40 2.58 -35.41
CA ARG A 463 17.92 3.62 -34.50
C ARG A 463 16.85 4.63 -34.12
N LEU A 464 16.04 5.07 -35.09
CA LEU A 464 14.91 5.97 -34.85
C LEU A 464 13.88 5.34 -33.93
N VAL A 465 13.49 4.08 -34.17
CA VAL A 465 12.51 3.38 -33.33
C VAL A 465 13.03 3.17 -31.91
N ALA A 466 14.32 2.81 -31.77
CA ALA A 466 14.95 2.68 -30.46
C ALA A 466 14.97 4.01 -29.69
N GLY A 467 15.33 5.11 -30.36
CA GLY A 467 15.30 6.47 -29.78
C GLY A 467 13.91 6.92 -29.40
N LEU A 468 12.92 6.67 -30.27
CA LEU A 468 11.53 6.99 -29.99
C LEU A 468 11.00 6.18 -28.80
N ASN A 469 11.27 4.88 -28.74
CA ASN A 469 10.87 4.03 -27.62
C ASN A 469 11.52 4.47 -26.31
N ALA A 470 12.76 4.97 -26.35
CA ALA A 470 13.41 5.56 -25.19
C ALA A 470 12.68 6.82 -24.69
N GLN A 471 12.20 7.69 -25.59
CA GLN A 471 11.42 8.87 -25.20
C GLN A 471 9.99 8.51 -24.75
N LEU A 472 9.30 7.62 -25.49
CA LEU A 472 7.95 7.16 -25.17
C LEU A 472 7.87 6.44 -23.82
N ARG A 473 8.96 5.78 -23.41
CA ARG A 473 9.08 5.16 -22.08
C ARG A 473 8.86 6.16 -20.94
N LEU A 474 9.23 7.43 -21.12
CA LEU A 474 9.06 8.49 -20.11
C LEU A 474 7.65 9.07 -20.08
N VAL A 475 6.80 8.73 -21.05
CA VAL A 475 5.42 9.22 -21.14
C VAL A 475 4.57 8.50 -20.10
N CYS A 476 3.96 9.27 -19.21
CA CYS A 476 3.21 8.74 -18.08
C CYS A 476 1.72 9.06 -18.21
N ARG A 477 0.87 8.02 -18.11
CA ARG A 477 -0.59 8.16 -18.04
C ARG A 477 -0.96 9.04 -16.84
N GLY A 478 -1.82 10.04 -17.07
CA GLY A 478 -2.22 11.05 -16.08
C GLY A 478 -1.40 12.35 -16.09
N GLN A 479 -0.29 12.38 -16.83
CA GLN A 479 0.53 13.57 -17.10
C GLN A 479 0.94 13.62 -18.59
N LEU A 480 0.05 13.20 -19.48
CA LEU A 480 0.31 13.13 -20.92
C LEU A 480 0.63 14.51 -21.49
N ARG A 481 -0.04 15.57 -20.99
CA ARG A 481 0.21 16.96 -21.41
C ARG A 481 1.65 17.41 -21.21
N VAL A 482 2.26 17.03 -20.10
CA VAL A 482 3.64 17.43 -19.75
C VAL A 482 4.64 16.46 -20.39
N THR A 483 4.35 15.17 -20.39
CA THR A 483 5.30 14.13 -20.77
C THR A 483 5.38 13.88 -22.29
N PHE A 484 4.36 14.21 -23.09
CA PHE A 484 4.47 14.19 -24.55
C PHE A 484 5.25 15.37 -25.14
N GLN A 485 5.38 16.48 -24.43
CA GLN A 485 6.10 17.66 -24.93
C GLN A 485 7.58 17.37 -25.24
N PRO A 486 8.36 16.66 -24.38
CA PRO A 486 9.68 16.17 -24.73
C PRO A 486 9.73 15.30 -25.99
N VAL A 487 8.71 14.44 -26.20
CA VAL A 487 8.64 13.56 -27.38
C VAL A 487 8.45 14.39 -28.65
N LEU A 488 7.56 15.39 -28.64
CA LEU A 488 7.41 16.30 -29.79
C LEU A 488 8.70 17.04 -30.12
N ARG A 489 9.35 17.61 -29.11
CA ARG A 489 10.63 18.31 -29.30
C ARG A 489 11.69 17.39 -29.87
N TRP A 490 11.75 16.14 -29.42
CA TRP A 490 12.69 15.14 -29.95
C TRP A 490 12.36 14.77 -31.41
N LEU A 491 11.08 14.61 -31.75
CA LEU A 491 10.67 14.37 -33.14
C LEU A 491 11.08 15.52 -34.08
N GLU A 492 10.96 16.77 -33.63
CA GLU A 492 11.36 17.95 -34.40
C GLU A 492 12.87 18.14 -34.52
N THR A 493 13.63 17.82 -33.47
CA THR A 493 15.08 18.10 -33.41
C THR A 493 15.95 16.94 -33.88
N HIS A 494 15.54 15.69 -33.68
CA HIS A 494 16.35 14.50 -33.98
C HIS A 494 15.77 13.66 -35.11
N ALA A 495 14.46 13.36 -35.09
CA ALA A 495 13.85 12.45 -36.05
C ALA A 495 13.61 13.10 -37.43
N ASN A 496 12.80 14.17 -37.48
CA ASN A 496 12.40 14.81 -38.74
C ASN A 496 13.55 15.38 -39.57
N PRO A 497 14.61 15.98 -38.98
CA PRO A 497 15.77 16.44 -39.76
C PRO A 497 16.48 15.30 -40.50
N ALA A 498 16.63 14.13 -39.87
CA ALA A 498 17.23 12.96 -40.49
C ALA A 498 16.32 12.34 -41.56
N LEU A 499 15.01 12.31 -41.32
CA LEU A 499 14.03 11.70 -42.23
C LEU A 499 13.73 12.54 -43.47
N ARG A 500 13.84 13.87 -43.37
CA ARG A 500 13.63 14.78 -44.50
C ARG A 500 14.59 14.52 -45.66
N ILE A 501 15.79 14.00 -45.38
CA ILE A 501 16.78 13.58 -46.39
C ILE A 501 16.19 12.49 -47.31
N TYR A 502 15.30 11.65 -46.77
CA TYR A 502 14.64 10.56 -47.48
C TYR A 502 13.21 10.93 -47.96
N GLY A 503 12.81 12.19 -47.86
CA GLY A 503 11.48 12.66 -48.31
C GLY A 503 10.32 12.25 -47.39
N VAL A 504 10.61 11.81 -46.17
CA VAL A 504 9.60 11.34 -45.19
C VAL A 504 9.53 12.31 -44.00
N CYS A 505 8.33 12.58 -43.50
CA CYS A 505 8.09 13.33 -42.27
C CYS A 505 7.22 12.51 -41.31
N ILE A 506 7.51 12.62 -40.01
CA ILE A 506 6.78 11.94 -38.94
C ILE A 506 6.18 12.98 -37.99
N ARG A 507 4.89 12.82 -37.68
CA ARG A 507 4.16 13.65 -36.72
C ARG A 507 3.42 12.78 -35.71
N LEU A 508 3.33 13.24 -34.47
CA LEU A 508 2.52 12.57 -33.46
C LEU A 508 1.03 12.84 -33.72
N ALA A 509 0.19 11.82 -33.59
CA ALA A 509 -1.25 11.94 -33.75
C ALA A 509 -1.99 11.08 -32.72
N TRP A 510 -3.24 11.45 -32.45
CA TRP A 510 -4.18 10.55 -31.80
C TRP A 510 -5.30 10.15 -32.75
N PHE A 511 -5.79 8.93 -32.54
CA PHE A 511 -6.78 8.25 -33.34
C PHE A 511 -7.94 7.89 -32.42
N GLN A 512 -9.16 8.30 -32.80
CA GLN A 512 -10.35 7.93 -32.05
C GLN A 512 -10.72 6.48 -32.38
N ALA A 513 -10.39 5.57 -31.46
CA ALA A 513 -10.51 4.14 -31.71
C ALA A 513 -11.89 3.57 -31.34
N ALA A 514 -12.61 4.17 -30.38
CA ALA A 514 -13.89 3.67 -29.91
C ALA A 514 -14.88 4.80 -29.56
N PRO A 515 -16.21 4.56 -29.69
CA PRO A 515 -17.24 5.52 -29.31
C PRO A 515 -17.23 5.87 -27.80
N ASN A 516 -16.60 5.04 -26.96
CA ASN A 516 -16.50 5.22 -25.51
C ASN A 516 -15.38 6.18 -25.04
N GLY A 517 -14.70 6.87 -25.97
CA GLY A 517 -13.71 7.90 -25.64
C GLY A 517 -12.30 7.38 -25.34
N TYR A 518 -11.96 6.15 -25.76
CA TYR A 518 -10.57 5.68 -25.75
C TYR A 518 -9.78 6.25 -26.93
N HIS A 519 -8.64 6.87 -26.64
CA HIS A 519 -7.74 7.46 -27.63
C HIS A 519 -6.51 6.57 -27.81
N GLN A 520 -6.26 6.15 -29.06
CA GLN A 520 -5.01 5.51 -29.44
C GLN A 520 -4.02 6.58 -29.88
N TYR A 521 -2.79 6.49 -29.40
CA TYR A 521 -1.71 7.40 -29.81
C TYR A 521 -0.80 6.68 -30.81
N GLY A 522 -0.23 7.43 -31.74
CA GLY A 522 0.67 6.85 -32.73
C GLY A 522 1.38 7.91 -33.56
N LEU A 523 2.18 7.43 -34.50
CA LEU A 523 2.83 8.25 -35.49
C LEU A 523 2.01 8.29 -36.77
N LEU A 524 2.03 9.47 -37.37
CA LEU A 524 1.66 9.69 -38.72
C LEU A 524 2.91 9.88 -39.58
N VAL A 525 3.08 9.03 -40.58
CA VAL A 525 4.13 9.14 -41.59
C VAL A 525 3.53 9.73 -42.86
N SER A 526 4.06 10.87 -43.31
CA SER A 526 3.62 11.55 -44.53
C SER A 526 4.82 11.89 -45.42
N SER A 527 4.57 12.14 -46.70
CA SER A 527 5.58 12.68 -47.60
C SER A 527 5.84 14.17 -47.27
N VAL A 528 7.05 14.65 -47.57
CA VAL A 528 7.41 16.07 -47.35
C VAL A 528 6.61 17.03 -48.24
N GLU A 529 6.06 16.54 -49.36
CA GLU A 529 5.25 17.35 -50.28
C GLU A 529 3.88 17.73 -49.70
N GLU A 530 3.28 16.89 -48.85
CA GLU A 530 2.01 17.16 -48.17
C GLU A 530 2.11 18.23 -47.05
N GLU A 531 3.32 18.64 -46.62
CA GLU A 531 3.50 19.73 -45.63
C GLU A 531 3.23 21.12 -46.22
N ARG A 532 3.16 21.28 -47.55
CA ARG A 532 3.02 22.59 -48.22
C ARG A 532 1.61 23.16 -48.24
N GLU A 533 0.59 22.43 -47.79
CA GLU A 533 -0.75 23.00 -47.56
C GLU A 533 -0.90 23.46 -46.10
N PRO A 534 -0.90 24.77 -45.83
CA PRO A 534 -1.12 25.27 -44.47
C PRO A 534 -2.58 25.03 -44.04
N VAL A 535 -2.71 24.57 -42.80
CA VAL A 535 -3.96 24.55 -42.04
C VAL A 535 -4.40 26.00 -41.78
N ASN A 536 -5.34 26.50 -42.58
CA ASN A 536 -6.08 27.70 -42.21
C ASN A 536 -6.97 27.38 -41.00
N THR A 537 -6.56 27.93 -39.86
CA THR A 537 -7.34 28.02 -38.63
C THR A 537 -8.49 29.00 -38.86
N ASP A 538 -9.70 28.51 -39.15
CA ASP A 538 -10.89 29.37 -39.09
C ASP A 538 -11.50 29.23 -37.70
N GLY A 539 -11.04 30.10 -36.80
CA GLY A 539 -11.73 30.46 -35.57
C GLY A 539 -12.74 31.55 -35.91
N GLY A 540 -14.01 31.32 -35.59
CA GLY A 540 -15.03 32.33 -35.71
C GLY A 540 -14.73 33.56 -34.85
N VAL A 541 -14.99 34.74 -35.40
CA VAL A 541 -15.77 35.86 -34.85
C VAL A 541 -15.54 37.07 -35.77
N GLN A 542 -16.50 37.37 -36.65
CA GLN A 542 -17.06 38.70 -36.91
C GLN A 542 -17.95 38.67 -38.16
N ALA A 543 -19.26 38.68 -37.95
CA ALA A 543 -20.22 39.04 -38.98
C ALA A 543 -21.15 40.10 -38.39
N GLU A 544 -20.71 41.35 -38.44
CA GLU A 544 -21.55 42.55 -38.36
C GLU A 544 -20.75 43.71 -38.98
N LEU A 545 -20.90 43.93 -40.28
CA LEU A 545 -21.46 45.15 -40.86
C LEU A 545 -21.18 45.24 -42.38
N LEU A 546 -22.28 45.36 -43.11
CA LEU A 546 -22.49 46.16 -44.33
C LEU A 546 -21.37 46.27 -45.38
N SER A 547 -21.67 45.66 -46.53
CA SER A 547 -21.77 46.29 -47.86
C SER A 547 -21.21 47.72 -48.01
N SER A 548 -20.27 47.92 -48.95
CA SER A 548 -20.27 49.09 -49.88
C SER A 548 -19.04 49.06 -50.80
N VAL A 549 -19.27 48.88 -52.11
CA VAL A 549 -18.80 49.79 -53.19
C VAL A 549 -17.37 49.68 -53.77
N LYS A 550 -17.37 49.38 -55.08
CA LYS A 550 -16.52 49.86 -56.22
C LYS A 550 -15.07 49.34 -56.36
N THR A 551 -14.78 48.50 -57.36
CA THR A 551 -14.42 48.77 -58.79
C THR A 551 -13.17 49.62 -59.02
N THR A 552 -12.13 49.00 -59.60
CA THR A 552 -11.43 49.32 -60.88
C THR A 552 -10.18 48.41 -60.96
N ASP A 553 -10.09 47.42 -61.86
CA ASP A 553 -9.79 47.50 -63.31
C ASP A 553 -8.28 47.65 -63.62
N MET A 554 -7.64 46.60 -64.15
CA MET A 554 -6.87 46.64 -65.40
C MET A 554 -6.27 45.28 -65.77
N GLN A 555 -6.44 44.96 -67.06
CA GLN A 555 -6.06 43.77 -67.80
C GLN A 555 -4.59 43.77 -68.25
N ASN A 556 -4.06 42.56 -68.55
CA ASN A 556 -3.46 42.13 -69.83
C ASN A 556 -2.81 40.74 -69.62
N GLU A 557 -3.41 39.65 -70.10
CA GLU A 557 -3.32 39.07 -71.47
C GLU A 557 -1.92 38.66 -71.95
N SER A 558 -1.67 37.34 -71.95
CA SER A 558 -1.16 36.50 -73.07
C SER A 558 -0.86 35.12 -72.46
N GLY A 559 -1.45 33.99 -72.86
CA GLY A 559 -1.60 33.45 -74.21
C GLY A 559 -0.95 32.05 -74.19
N PHE A 560 -1.69 31.01 -73.83
CA PHE A 560 -2.25 30.03 -74.77
C PHE A 560 -1.23 29.00 -75.30
N LEU A 561 -0.95 27.94 -74.53
CA LEU A 561 -0.73 26.58 -75.09
C LEU A 561 -0.68 25.48 -74.00
N ARG A 562 -1.84 25.01 -73.48
CA ARG A 562 -2.05 23.58 -73.13
C ARG A 562 -3.48 23.24 -72.71
N GLU A 563 -4.47 23.64 -73.50
CA GLU A 563 -5.77 22.96 -73.48
C GLU A 563 -5.74 21.86 -74.54
N VAL A 564 -5.83 20.62 -74.07
CA VAL A 564 -6.38 19.38 -74.69
C VAL A 564 -5.70 18.22 -73.95
N LEU A 565 -6.19 17.96 -72.74
CA LEU A 565 -6.28 16.65 -72.06
C LEU A 565 -6.78 16.85 -70.61
N LEU A 566 -7.87 17.60 -70.47
CA LEU A 566 -8.73 17.59 -69.28
C LEU A 566 -10.13 17.16 -69.72
N THR A 567 -10.35 15.86 -69.82
CA THR A 567 -11.69 15.27 -69.76
C THR A 567 -11.58 13.82 -69.32
N GLN A 568 -11.41 13.59 -68.02
CA GLN A 568 -12.14 12.58 -67.24
C GLN A 568 -11.56 12.48 -65.81
N GLY A 569 -12.42 12.68 -64.81
CA GLY A 569 -12.16 12.21 -63.45
C GLY A 569 -11.77 13.24 -62.39
N HIS A 570 -12.47 14.37 -62.31
CA HIS A 570 -12.40 15.24 -61.12
C HIS A 570 -13.80 15.64 -60.68
N GLN A 571 -14.53 14.69 -60.09
CA GLN A 571 -15.79 14.94 -59.39
C GLN A 571 -16.14 13.72 -58.50
N SER A 572 -15.37 13.48 -57.44
CA SER A 572 -15.82 12.63 -56.30
C SER A 572 -14.93 12.68 -55.04
N SER A 573 -13.70 13.23 -55.09
CA SER A 573 -12.74 13.09 -53.97
C SER A 573 -12.89 14.12 -52.83
N GLU A 574 -13.40 15.33 -53.10
CA GLU A 574 -13.42 16.42 -52.09
C GLU A 574 -14.39 16.20 -50.93
N GLY A 575 -15.51 15.49 -51.15
CA GLY A 575 -16.49 15.16 -50.10
C GLY A 575 -16.00 14.10 -49.10
N PHE A 576 -15.12 13.20 -49.53
CA PHE A 576 -14.63 12.07 -48.71
C PHE A 576 -13.38 12.43 -47.89
N ALA A 577 -12.51 13.29 -48.40
CA ALA A 577 -11.37 13.83 -47.64
C ALA A 577 -11.79 14.60 -46.38
N ARG A 578 -12.95 15.27 -46.43
CA ARG A 578 -13.54 16.00 -45.30
C ARG A 578 -14.09 15.08 -44.20
N ARG A 579 -14.51 13.85 -44.54
CA ARG A 579 -15.00 12.84 -43.59
C ARG A 579 -13.86 12.07 -42.90
N LYS A 580 -12.73 11.83 -43.61
CA LYS A 580 -11.50 11.24 -43.06
C LYS A 580 -10.84 12.10 -41.95
N ARG A 581 -11.06 13.43 -41.95
CA ARG A 581 -10.54 14.37 -40.92
C ARG A 581 -11.19 14.24 -39.53
N GLY A 582 -12.36 13.59 -39.40
CA GLY A 582 -13.09 13.53 -38.12
C GLY A 582 -12.46 12.62 -37.06
N TYR A 583 -11.77 11.56 -37.46
CA TYR A 583 -11.28 10.50 -36.56
C TYR A 583 -9.79 10.59 -36.21
N ARG A 584 -9.07 11.54 -36.81
CA ARG A 584 -7.61 11.67 -36.73
C ARG A 584 -7.23 13.13 -36.51
N ARG A 585 -6.57 13.41 -35.39
CA ARG A 585 -6.13 14.78 -35.06
C ARG A 585 -4.63 14.77 -34.74
N LEU A 586 -3.91 15.66 -35.42
CA LEU A 586 -2.48 15.86 -35.22
C LEU A 586 -2.25 16.46 -33.83
N ILE A 587 -1.22 15.95 -33.15
CA ILE A 587 -0.75 16.49 -31.87
C ILE A 587 0.44 17.40 -32.15
N ASP A 588 0.15 18.70 -32.18
CA ASP A 588 1.14 19.77 -32.14
C ASP A 588 1.21 20.38 -30.73
N THR A 589 2.29 21.08 -30.42
CA THR A 589 2.59 21.82 -29.18
C THR A 589 1.40 22.63 -28.66
N ASN A 590 0.64 23.28 -29.54
CA ASN A 590 -0.56 24.05 -29.19
C ASN A 590 -1.77 23.16 -28.86
N SER A 591 -1.89 22.01 -29.52
CA SER A 591 -3.01 21.08 -29.36
C SER A 591 -2.85 20.11 -28.18
N ILE A 592 -1.64 19.92 -27.65
CA ILE A 592 -1.39 19.08 -26.46
C ILE A 592 -2.21 19.58 -25.27
N GLN A 593 -2.40 20.89 -25.12
CA GLN A 593 -3.16 21.47 -24.01
C GLN A 593 -4.64 21.07 -24.03
N MET A 594 -5.16 20.64 -25.18
CA MET A 594 -6.55 20.21 -25.36
C MET A 594 -6.76 18.70 -25.10
N LEU A 595 -5.74 17.92 -24.74
CA LEU A 595 -5.93 16.51 -24.37
C LEU A 595 -6.78 16.39 -23.11
N GLU A 596 -7.89 15.66 -23.16
CA GLU A 596 -8.69 15.33 -21.99
C GLU A 596 -7.95 14.30 -21.11
N GLU A 597 -7.63 14.69 -19.87
CA GLU A 597 -7.02 13.80 -18.89
C GLU A 597 -8.02 13.49 -17.77
N LYS A 598 -8.41 12.21 -17.64
CA LYS A 598 -9.11 11.74 -16.44
C LYS A 598 -8.11 11.71 -15.28
N ARG A 599 -8.22 12.66 -14.35
CA ARG A 599 -7.45 12.67 -13.10
C ARG A 599 -7.96 11.55 -12.18
N GLU A 600 -7.43 10.35 -12.37
CA GLU A 600 -7.71 9.22 -11.49
C GLU A 600 -6.86 9.26 -10.21
N MET A 601 -7.27 8.51 -9.18
CA MET A 601 -6.51 8.29 -7.92
C MET A 601 -5.04 7.89 -8.14
N PHE A 602 -4.72 7.36 -9.32
CA PHE A 602 -3.38 6.97 -9.76
C PHE A 602 -2.42 8.16 -9.99
N TYR A 603 -2.90 9.40 -10.01
CA TYR A 603 -2.04 10.59 -10.17
C TYR A 603 -1.03 10.75 -9.02
N LEU A 604 -1.41 10.42 -7.78
CA LEU A 604 -0.47 10.44 -6.64
C LEU A 604 0.55 9.29 -6.75
N LEU A 605 0.10 8.13 -7.22
CA LEU A 605 0.97 6.97 -7.44
C LEU A 605 1.96 7.22 -8.58
N SER A 606 1.60 8.01 -9.61
CA SER A 606 2.50 8.34 -10.72
C SER A 606 3.72 9.17 -10.32
N PHE A 607 3.72 9.82 -9.16
CA PHE A 607 4.93 10.49 -8.65
C PHE A 607 5.93 9.51 -8.02
N ILE A 608 5.45 8.38 -7.51
CA ILE A 608 6.28 7.38 -6.83
C ILE A 608 6.72 6.30 -7.81
N VAL A 609 5.81 5.88 -8.69
CA VAL A 609 5.96 4.75 -9.59
C VAL A 609 5.85 5.27 -11.03
N HIS A 610 6.99 5.59 -11.62
CA HIS A 610 7.09 6.05 -13.01
C HIS A 610 8.38 5.56 -13.66
N ASN A 611 8.37 5.51 -14.99
CA ASN A 611 9.53 5.14 -15.76
C ASN A 611 10.54 6.31 -15.84
N THR A 612 11.84 6.03 -15.67
CA THR A 612 12.93 7.04 -15.57
C THR A 612 14.08 6.80 -16.56
N LYS A 613 14.93 7.78 -16.84
CA LYS A 613 16.12 7.56 -17.68
C LYS A 613 17.14 6.60 -17.01
N PRO A 614 17.92 5.83 -17.79
CA PRO A 614 18.99 4.98 -17.25
C PRO A 614 20.14 5.83 -16.66
N VAL A 615 20.78 5.32 -15.60
CA VAL A 615 21.84 6.01 -14.81
C VAL A 615 23.22 5.37 -15.01
N GLY A 616 23.29 4.22 -15.71
CA GLY A 616 24.54 3.73 -16.26
C GLY A 616 25.52 3.06 -15.29
N HIS A 617 25.07 2.61 -14.14
CA HIS A 617 25.88 1.87 -13.16
C HIS A 617 25.31 0.46 -12.93
N GLN A 618 25.39 -0.41 -13.94
CA GLN A 618 24.67 -1.69 -13.95
C GLN A 618 25.08 -2.65 -12.80
N ASP A 619 26.35 -2.66 -12.42
CA ASP A 619 26.88 -3.55 -11.37
C ASP A 619 26.56 -3.06 -9.95
N LEU A 620 26.76 -1.76 -9.69
CA LEU A 620 26.40 -1.14 -8.42
C LEU A 620 24.90 -1.23 -8.16
N VAL A 621 24.09 -1.01 -9.19
CA VAL A 621 22.63 -1.03 -9.07
C VAL A 621 22.12 -2.47 -8.86
N GLY A 622 22.77 -3.49 -9.41
CA GLY A 622 22.41 -4.91 -9.14
C GLY A 622 22.63 -5.33 -7.68
N LEU A 623 23.71 -4.86 -7.05
CA LEU A 623 23.97 -5.08 -5.62
C LEU A 623 22.97 -4.34 -4.74
N VAL A 624 22.65 -3.08 -5.09
CA VAL A 624 21.62 -2.28 -4.41
C VAL A 624 20.26 -2.96 -4.51
N ILE A 625 19.86 -3.47 -5.69
CA ILE A 625 18.62 -4.23 -5.88
C ILE A 625 18.56 -5.46 -4.96
N SER A 626 19.66 -6.19 -4.83
CA SER A 626 19.74 -7.37 -3.97
C SER A 626 19.57 -7.01 -2.50
N MET A 627 20.19 -5.92 -2.04
CA MET A 627 19.97 -5.37 -0.69
C MET A 627 18.53 -4.91 -0.47
N LEU A 628 17.93 -4.23 -1.44
CA LEU A 628 16.54 -3.76 -1.37
C LEU A 628 15.55 -4.92 -1.31
N LEU A 629 15.82 -6.01 -2.04
CA LEU A 629 14.98 -7.21 -2.05
C LEU A 629 15.05 -7.97 -0.73
N LEU A 630 16.26 -8.14 -0.18
CA LEU A 630 16.47 -8.72 1.15
C LEU A 630 15.91 -7.82 2.26
N GLY A 631 16.03 -6.50 2.10
CA GLY A 631 15.46 -5.49 2.99
C GLY A 631 13.95 -5.60 3.08
N ASP A 632 13.24 -5.59 1.95
CA ASP A 632 11.78 -5.81 1.89
C ASP A 632 11.38 -7.13 2.58
N PHE A 633 12.13 -8.22 2.35
CA PHE A 633 11.86 -9.52 3.00
C PHE A 633 12.04 -9.49 4.51
N SER A 634 13.12 -8.87 5.00
CA SER A 634 13.38 -8.72 6.44
C SER A 634 12.30 -7.88 7.11
N LEU A 635 11.83 -6.84 6.42
CA LEU A 635 10.81 -5.92 6.88
C LEU A 635 9.46 -6.62 6.98
N VAL A 636 9.13 -7.41 5.97
CA VAL A 636 8.00 -8.33 5.97
C VAL A 636 8.05 -9.28 7.18
N LEU A 637 9.18 -9.92 7.43
CA LEU A 637 9.33 -10.85 8.55
C LEU A 637 9.14 -10.15 9.91
N LEU A 638 9.71 -8.95 10.07
CA LEU A 638 9.56 -8.13 11.27
C LEU A 638 8.11 -7.67 11.48
N THR A 639 7.42 -7.26 10.40
CA THR A 639 5.99 -6.88 10.48
C THR A 639 5.12 -8.07 10.86
N PHE A 640 5.43 -9.27 10.35
CA PHE A 640 4.73 -10.50 10.71
C PHE A 640 4.93 -10.84 12.19
N LEU A 641 6.17 -10.73 12.69
CA LEU A 641 6.49 -10.97 14.10
C LEU A 641 5.81 -9.94 15.02
N LEU A 642 5.73 -8.68 14.60
CA LEU A 642 5.01 -7.63 15.31
C LEU A 642 3.51 -7.94 15.40
N LEU A 643 2.88 -8.30 14.28
CA LEU A 643 1.45 -8.66 14.23
C LEU A 643 1.15 -9.91 15.05
N TYR A 644 2.03 -10.90 15.03
CA TYR A 644 1.94 -12.10 15.88
C TYR A 644 1.94 -11.77 17.37
N SER A 645 2.73 -10.78 17.79
CA SER A 645 2.75 -10.34 19.18
C SER A 645 1.45 -9.64 19.63
N ILE A 646 0.66 -9.12 18.68
CA ILE A 646 -0.59 -8.40 18.95
C ILE A 646 -1.76 -9.38 19.04
N SER A 647 -2.01 -10.19 18.00
CA SER A 647 -3.13 -11.15 17.96
C SER A 647 -2.99 -12.15 16.82
N LEU A 648 -3.28 -13.43 17.08
CA LEU A 648 -3.39 -14.46 16.04
C LEU A 648 -4.49 -14.15 15.02
N LEU A 649 -5.59 -13.52 15.44
CA LEU A 649 -6.68 -13.14 14.53
C LEU A 649 -6.24 -12.02 13.57
N ASP A 650 -5.42 -11.08 14.04
CA ASP A 650 -4.87 -10.01 13.20
C ASP A 650 -3.82 -10.55 12.25
N VAL A 651 -3.03 -11.55 12.68
CA VAL A 651 -2.18 -12.33 11.78
C VAL A 651 -3.01 -12.98 10.69
N PHE A 652 -4.10 -13.68 11.02
CA PHE A 652 -4.96 -14.30 10.00
C PHE A 652 -5.67 -13.27 9.11
N LEU A 653 -6.14 -12.13 9.63
CA LEU A 653 -6.75 -11.07 8.83
C LEU A 653 -5.75 -10.46 7.84
N VAL A 654 -4.51 -10.21 8.27
CA VAL A 654 -3.43 -9.75 7.40
C VAL A 654 -2.99 -10.86 6.43
N LEU A 655 -2.98 -12.13 6.86
CA LEU A 655 -2.67 -13.28 6.00
C LEU A 655 -3.79 -13.61 5.00
N PHE A 656 -5.07 -13.30 5.28
CA PHE A 656 -6.23 -13.62 4.41
C PHE A 656 -6.63 -12.44 3.51
N ILE A 657 -6.45 -11.18 3.94
CA ILE A 657 -6.69 -9.99 3.11
C ILE A 657 -5.44 -9.62 2.30
N LEU A 658 -4.24 -10.00 2.76
CA LEU A 658 -2.96 -9.70 2.12
C LEU A 658 -2.07 -10.92 1.82
N PRO A 659 -2.60 -12.08 1.34
CA PRO A 659 -1.90 -13.38 1.49
C PRO A 659 -0.66 -13.55 0.61
N LEU A 660 -0.48 -12.72 -0.41
CA LEU A 660 0.49 -13.00 -1.47
C LEU A 660 1.34 -11.79 -1.85
N GLY A 661 0.93 -10.58 -1.48
CA GLY A 661 1.71 -9.37 -1.69
C GLY A 661 2.99 -9.34 -0.86
N ILE A 662 3.01 -10.00 0.29
CA ILE A 662 4.14 -10.00 1.24
C ILE A 662 5.17 -11.10 0.92
N LEU A 663 4.71 -12.28 0.48
CA LEU A 663 5.57 -13.46 0.25
C LEU A 663 5.98 -13.67 -1.21
N LEU A 664 5.15 -13.30 -2.20
CA LEU A 664 5.47 -13.50 -3.62
C LEU A 664 6.49 -12.53 -4.24
N PRO A 665 6.68 -11.28 -3.78
CA PRO A 665 7.62 -10.39 -4.45
C PRO A 665 9.06 -10.83 -4.28
N PHE A 666 9.40 -11.51 -3.17
CA PHE A 666 10.74 -12.04 -2.94
C PHE A 666 11.09 -13.18 -3.93
N PRO A 667 10.29 -14.26 -4.09
CA PRO A 667 10.48 -15.25 -5.15
C PRO A 667 10.41 -14.66 -6.56
N ALA A 668 9.52 -13.70 -6.82
CA ALA A 668 9.41 -13.07 -8.12
C ALA A 668 10.65 -12.24 -8.47
N GLY A 669 11.17 -11.47 -7.51
CA GLY A 669 12.39 -10.68 -7.67
C GLY A 669 13.65 -11.55 -7.76
N ILE A 670 13.73 -12.65 -7.01
CA ILE A 670 14.82 -13.65 -7.15
C ILE A 670 14.76 -14.33 -8.51
N ASN A 671 13.57 -14.77 -8.94
CA ASN A 671 13.40 -15.37 -10.26
C ASN A 671 13.82 -14.37 -11.36
N ALA A 672 13.44 -13.09 -11.23
CA ALA A 672 13.87 -12.03 -12.14
C ALA A 672 15.38 -11.72 -12.06
N LEU A 673 16.02 -11.93 -10.91
CA LEU A 673 17.47 -11.73 -10.72
C LEU A 673 18.29 -12.83 -11.42
N PHE A 674 17.78 -14.07 -11.42
CA PHE A 674 18.47 -15.22 -12.00
C PHE A 674 18.03 -15.59 -13.43
N SER A 675 16.96 -15.01 -13.96
CA SER A 675 16.47 -15.29 -15.33
C SER A 675 16.96 -14.32 -16.40
N HIS A 676 18.05 -13.60 -16.12
CA HIS A 676 18.69 -12.67 -17.06
C HIS A 676 19.10 -13.37 -18.36
N GLY A 677 18.66 -12.79 -19.48
CA GLY A 677 19.10 -13.17 -20.81
C GLY A 677 18.78 -12.05 -21.81
N PRO A 678 19.65 -11.75 -22.79
CA PRO A 678 19.51 -10.60 -23.70
C PRO A 678 18.22 -10.63 -24.53
N ARG A 679 17.61 -11.81 -24.74
CA ARG A 679 16.36 -11.98 -25.49
C ARG A 679 15.07 -11.81 -24.67
N ARG A 680 15.13 -11.54 -23.35
CA ARG A 680 13.94 -11.46 -22.46
C ARG A 680 13.84 -10.20 -21.58
N SER A 681 14.66 -9.17 -21.83
CA SER A 681 14.77 -7.95 -21.01
C SER A 681 13.44 -7.25 -20.70
N ALA A 682 12.56 -7.10 -21.70
CA ALA A 682 11.25 -6.46 -21.53
C ALA A 682 10.27 -7.25 -20.64
N GLY A 683 10.40 -8.58 -20.59
CA GLY A 683 9.62 -9.42 -19.68
C GLY A 683 10.10 -9.30 -18.24
N LEU A 684 11.42 -9.26 -18.04
CA LEU A 684 12.06 -9.12 -16.73
C LEU A 684 11.76 -7.77 -16.07
N ALA A 685 11.83 -6.69 -16.84
CA ALA A 685 11.48 -5.34 -16.41
C ALA A 685 10.08 -5.25 -15.78
N ARG A 686 9.09 -5.92 -16.40
CA ARG A 686 7.72 -5.98 -15.90
C ARG A 686 7.59 -6.71 -14.56
N PHE A 687 8.42 -7.73 -14.30
CA PHE A 687 8.43 -8.41 -12.99
C PHE A 687 8.98 -7.52 -11.87
N TYR A 688 10.06 -6.77 -12.12
CA TYR A 688 10.58 -5.79 -11.14
C TYR A 688 9.59 -4.64 -10.91
N ALA A 689 8.95 -4.19 -11.97
CA ALA A 689 7.91 -3.18 -11.90
C ALA A 689 6.71 -3.69 -11.06
N LEU A 690 6.31 -4.96 -11.25
CA LEU A 690 5.25 -5.59 -10.47
C LEU A 690 5.63 -5.68 -8.99
N TRP A 691 6.86 -6.08 -8.67
CA TRP A 691 7.39 -6.06 -7.29
C TRP A 691 7.31 -4.66 -6.67
N ASN A 692 7.69 -3.62 -7.40
CA ASN A 692 7.65 -2.25 -6.86
C ASN A 692 6.22 -1.84 -6.48
N ILE A 693 5.23 -2.11 -7.35
CA ILE A 693 3.81 -1.86 -7.05
C ILE A 693 3.34 -2.66 -5.84
N THR A 694 3.60 -3.96 -5.80
CA THR A 694 3.09 -4.82 -4.71
C THR A 694 3.70 -4.49 -3.36
N SER A 695 4.99 -4.18 -3.33
CA SER A 695 5.66 -3.72 -2.12
C SER A 695 5.10 -2.38 -1.62
N LEU A 696 4.73 -1.45 -2.52
CA LEU A 696 4.07 -0.21 -2.13
C LEU A 696 2.66 -0.43 -1.57
N VAL A 697 1.86 -1.32 -2.18
CA VAL A 697 0.55 -1.71 -1.65
C VAL A 697 0.66 -2.31 -0.25
N ASN A 698 1.68 -3.14 0.01
CA ASN A 698 1.91 -3.72 1.33
C ASN A 698 2.14 -2.65 2.41
N VAL A 699 2.94 -1.62 2.10
CA VAL A 699 3.21 -0.52 3.05
C VAL A 699 1.93 0.24 3.37
N VAL A 700 1.09 0.52 2.37
CA VAL A 700 -0.21 1.18 2.56
C VAL A 700 -1.14 0.34 3.44
N VAL A 701 -1.19 -0.97 3.22
CA VAL A 701 -2.05 -1.84 4.04
C VAL A 701 -1.50 -2.00 5.45
N ALA A 702 -0.19 -2.14 5.63
CA ALA A 702 0.43 -2.13 6.96
C ALA A 702 0.07 -0.86 7.74
N PHE A 703 0.06 0.31 7.07
CA PHE A 703 -0.39 1.58 7.65
C PHE A 703 -1.87 1.55 8.07
N LEU A 704 -2.75 1.06 7.19
CA LEU A 704 -4.19 0.93 7.47
C LEU A 704 -4.47 -0.02 8.62
N CYS A 705 -3.79 -1.17 8.66
CA CYS A 705 -3.88 -2.13 9.76
C CYS A 705 -3.43 -1.52 11.10
N GLY A 706 -2.30 -0.80 11.10
CA GLY A 706 -1.82 -0.06 12.28
C GLY A 706 -2.84 0.98 12.76
N TYR A 707 -3.45 1.71 11.83
CA TYR A 707 -4.49 2.70 12.14
C TYR A 707 -5.77 2.07 12.73
N ILE A 708 -6.25 0.97 12.15
CA ILE A 708 -7.44 0.26 12.64
C ILE A 708 -7.18 -0.30 14.05
N HIS A 709 -6.00 -0.87 14.29
CA HIS A 709 -5.61 -1.39 15.61
C HIS A 709 -5.58 -0.27 16.65
N TYR A 710 -4.98 0.87 16.34
CA TYR A 710 -4.97 2.05 17.22
C TYR A 710 -6.39 2.49 17.59
N LYS A 711 -7.28 2.58 16.60
CA LYS A 711 -8.69 2.98 16.83
C LYS A 711 -9.46 1.95 17.67
N SER A 712 -9.22 0.66 17.45
CA SER A 712 -9.82 -0.43 18.23
C SER A 712 -9.36 -0.42 19.70
N GLN A 713 -8.07 -0.20 19.94
CA GLN A 713 -7.51 -0.15 21.29
C GLN A 713 -8.00 1.05 22.10
N SER A 714 -8.13 2.23 21.47
CA SER A 714 -8.76 3.43 22.05
C SER A 714 -10.24 3.21 22.42
N SER A 715 -10.90 2.23 21.80
CA SER A 715 -12.29 1.87 22.08
C SER A 715 -12.42 0.91 23.28
N SER A 716 -11.45 -0.01 23.43
CA SER A 716 -11.40 -1.00 24.51
C SER A 716 -10.98 -0.42 25.87
N SER A 717 -10.09 0.59 25.88
CA SER A 717 -9.67 1.26 27.12
C SER A 717 -10.78 2.06 27.82
N LYS A 718 -11.95 2.23 27.19
CA LYS A 718 -13.15 2.81 27.83
C LYS A 718 -13.85 1.86 28.80
N TRP A 719 -13.50 0.58 28.85
CA TRP A 719 -14.15 -0.42 29.72
C TRP A 719 -13.37 -0.72 31.01
N ILE A 720 -12.60 0.25 31.51
CA ILE A 720 -12.06 0.25 32.89
C ILE A 720 -12.37 1.62 33.51
N PRO A 721 -13.46 1.76 34.27
CA PRO A 721 -13.72 2.98 35.01
C PRO A 721 -12.84 3.03 36.27
N ASN A 722 -12.22 4.19 36.49
CA ASN A 722 -11.48 4.61 37.69
C ASN A 722 -10.00 4.20 37.79
N LEU A 723 -9.13 4.96 37.11
CA LEU A 723 -7.87 5.48 37.70
C LEU A 723 -7.31 6.62 36.81
N GLN A 724 -7.31 7.82 37.40
CA GLN A 724 -6.57 9.04 37.07
C GLN A 724 -6.40 9.48 35.58
N PRO A 725 -7.03 10.60 35.18
CA PRO A 725 -6.74 11.27 33.92
C PRO A 725 -5.59 12.25 34.13
N TRP A 726 -4.45 12.00 33.48
CA TRP A 726 -3.33 12.92 33.16
C TRP A 726 -1.97 12.25 33.36
N ASN A 727 -1.62 11.37 32.43
CA ASN A 727 -0.25 11.32 31.94
C ASN A 727 -0.34 10.90 30.48
N ILE A 728 -0.09 11.85 29.59
CA ILE A 728 0.06 11.61 28.15
C ILE A 728 1.31 10.74 28.02
N ASN A 729 1.09 9.42 27.99
CA ASN A 729 2.13 8.42 27.93
C ASN A 729 2.60 8.32 26.47
N MET A 730 3.86 8.68 26.23
CA MET A 730 4.48 8.83 24.90
C MET A 730 4.42 7.56 24.02
N ASP A 731 4.26 6.35 24.58
CA ASP A 731 4.29 5.11 23.78
C ASP A 731 2.96 4.74 23.10
N GLU A 732 1.79 5.21 23.59
CA GLU A 732 0.51 4.94 22.89
C GLU A 732 0.29 5.88 21.68
N SER A 733 1.04 6.98 21.63
CA SER A 733 1.00 7.97 20.54
C SER A 733 1.93 7.66 19.36
N GLU A 734 2.78 6.63 19.42
CA GLU A 734 3.86 6.40 18.43
C GLU A 734 3.60 5.27 17.41
N TRP A 735 2.38 4.73 17.34
CA TRP A 735 2.02 3.68 16.37
C TRP A 735 2.31 4.07 14.91
N TRP A 736 2.32 5.37 14.61
CA TRP A 736 2.56 5.91 13.26
C TRP A 736 4.05 5.94 12.88
N ILE A 737 4.99 5.92 13.83
CA ILE A 737 6.43 6.07 13.53
C ILE A 737 6.92 4.95 12.62
N PHE A 738 6.56 3.70 12.94
CA PHE A 738 7.00 2.55 12.16
C PHE A 738 6.37 2.56 10.75
N PRO A 739 5.03 2.64 10.57
CA PRO A 739 4.41 2.76 9.26
C PRO A 739 4.86 3.98 8.43
N VAL A 740 5.06 5.14 9.06
CA VAL A 740 5.57 6.34 8.36
C VAL A 740 7.02 6.14 7.93
N GLY A 741 7.85 5.50 8.78
CA GLY A 741 9.20 5.07 8.41
C GLY A 741 9.21 4.13 7.19
N LEU A 742 8.25 3.20 7.11
CA LEU A 742 8.09 2.32 5.93
C LEU A 742 7.72 3.10 4.67
N VAL A 743 6.81 4.06 4.77
CA VAL A 743 6.45 4.93 3.64
C VAL A 743 7.66 5.73 3.17
N LEU A 744 8.42 6.32 4.10
CA LEU A 744 9.64 7.08 3.78
C LEU A 744 10.71 6.20 3.12
N CYS A 745 10.97 5.00 3.66
CA CYS A 745 11.86 4.03 3.03
C CYS A 745 11.40 3.67 1.61
N LYS A 746 10.09 3.48 1.40
CA LYS A 746 9.55 3.13 0.09
C LYS A 746 9.65 4.28 -0.92
N LEU A 747 9.48 5.53 -0.46
CA LEU A 747 9.68 6.72 -1.29
C LEU A 747 11.13 6.84 -1.80
N LEU A 748 12.12 6.41 -1.01
CA LEU A 748 13.52 6.37 -1.42
C LEU A 748 13.85 5.14 -2.29
N GLN A 749 13.23 4.00 -2.01
CA GLN A 749 13.46 2.75 -2.71
C GLN A 749 12.85 2.72 -4.12
N SER A 750 11.66 3.28 -4.30
CA SER A 750 10.95 3.22 -5.59
C SER A 750 11.74 3.85 -6.75
N PRO A 751 12.33 5.05 -6.62
CA PRO A 751 13.18 5.63 -7.67
C PRO A 751 14.40 4.76 -8.03
N LEU A 752 15.04 4.12 -7.04
CA LEU A 752 16.18 3.23 -7.27
C LEU A 752 15.78 2.02 -8.12
N ILE A 753 14.61 1.44 -7.86
CA ILE A 753 14.07 0.34 -8.65
C ILE A 753 13.73 0.82 -10.07
N ASN A 754 13.14 2.01 -10.22
CA ASN A 754 12.80 2.58 -11.53
C ASN A 754 14.07 2.78 -12.39
N TRP A 755 15.18 3.27 -11.81
CA TRP A 755 16.46 3.40 -12.50
C TRP A 755 17.05 2.05 -12.91
N TYR A 756 16.90 1.02 -12.08
CA TYR A 756 17.33 -0.33 -12.45
C TYR A 756 16.55 -0.87 -13.64
N ILE A 757 15.23 -0.77 -13.61
CA ILE A 757 14.36 -1.18 -14.72
C ILE A 757 14.76 -0.46 -16.01
N ALA A 758 15.07 0.84 -15.93
CA ALA A 758 15.53 1.61 -17.08
C ALA A 758 16.85 1.09 -17.66
N ASN A 759 17.82 0.74 -16.80
CA ASN A 759 19.09 0.16 -17.23
C ASN A 759 18.90 -1.24 -17.86
N LEU A 760 17.88 -1.99 -17.45
CA LEU A 760 17.59 -3.31 -18.01
C LEU A 760 16.99 -3.24 -19.42
N GLU A 761 16.09 -2.28 -19.64
CA GLU A 761 15.40 -2.13 -20.93
C GLU A 761 16.26 -1.39 -21.95
N ILE A 762 17.07 -0.43 -21.51
CA ILE A 762 17.89 0.42 -22.39
C ILE A 762 19.36 0.30 -22.00
N GLN A 763 20.09 -0.49 -22.79
CA GLN A 763 21.53 -0.67 -22.62
C GLN A 763 22.34 0.43 -23.31
N ASP A 764 21.86 0.92 -24.45
CA ASP A 764 22.54 1.97 -25.22
C ASP A 764 22.12 3.37 -24.75
N ARG A 765 23.09 4.13 -24.22
CA ARG A 765 22.89 5.45 -23.62
C ARG A 765 22.87 6.57 -24.65
N THR A 766 23.46 6.35 -25.80
CA THR A 766 23.51 7.34 -26.89
C THR A 766 22.10 7.70 -27.38
N LEU A 767 21.11 6.82 -27.16
CA LEU A 767 19.68 7.07 -27.40
C LEU A 767 19.10 8.27 -26.63
N TYR A 768 19.73 8.69 -25.53
CA TYR A 768 19.35 9.87 -24.75
C TYR A 768 20.28 11.06 -24.94
N SER A 769 21.23 10.99 -25.88
CA SER A 769 22.09 12.14 -26.17
C SER A 769 21.25 13.29 -26.72
N ASN A 770 21.60 14.51 -26.31
CA ASN A 770 21.04 15.73 -26.89
C ASN A 770 21.79 16.15 -28.16
N ASP A 771 22.97 15.55 -28.42
CA ASP A 771 23.78 15.83 -29.59
C ASP A 771 23.31 14.96 -30.75
N PHE A 772 22.87 15.61 -31.83
CA PHE A 772 22.33 14.96 -33.03
C PHE A 772 23.30 13.91 -33.60
N ASP A 773 24.57 14.28 -33.75
CA ASP A 773 25.58 13.39 -34.33
C ASP A 773 25.89 12.19 -33.44
N GLN A 774 25.88 12.38 -32.11
CA GLN A 774 26.14 11.29 -31.16
C GLN A 774 24.96 10.30 -31.09
N PHE A 775 23.73 10.76 -31.35
CA PHE A 775 22.57 9.89 -31.44
C PHE A 775 22.60 9.00 -32.70
N TRP A 776 23.07 9.54 -33.83
CA TRP A 776 23.08 8.80 -35.11
C TRP A 776 24.35 7.99 -35.37
N GLN A 777 25.37 8.10 -34.51
CA GLN A 777 26.47 7.13 -34.38
C GLN A 777 25.93 5.77 -33.93
#